data_AF-A0A1F5B478-F1
#
_entry.id   AF-A0A1F5B478-F1
#
_cell.length_a   1.000
_cell.length_b   1.000
_cell.length_c   1.000
_cell.angle_alpha   90.00
_cell.angle_beta   90.00
_cell.angle_gamma   90.00
#
_symmetry.space_group_name_H-M   'P 1'
#
loop_
_entity.id
_entity.type
_entity.pdbx_description
1 polymer ?
#
loop_
_entity_poly.entity_id
_entity_poly.type
_entity_poly.pdbx_seq_one_letter_code
_entity_poly.pdbx_strand_id
1 'polypeptide(L)'
;MSQKYFVILGLFLATGFLFLNVNVTSAYDAIWTGGGDRLTWTDPANWGNTGVNNFPGASTTDSVTILMQTSGATGGGNVVIRATSTLDGTTLWLSSLTLGGATTGGPTLILGKDLTLSASTSVTLVSTSTLRLGDGTWGSGSLTFANGGDNPNPFRFATTTSAFYAATGTVTFSSAATTTVATTTYYNLTLTSTSTAGWFNTFKFGANGNTCSTTTGCTATTTVTNALTINAYTKADFNNTAVVLSGSGTVFSKANGTFVANGALVKYTNASTATNIATGTYNNLVISGASITKTLLGNTTATSTIAIESGTLALTTYTFEVSGSTYTNSGTVTRTTGKIVKASASQFDDGSGTGKSSYNADARDSAAVQVTDTSLNFDAAAADTQSVTITATSGLIDSETITLTETGNATGIFRGGIQFQLSGSDVSGKLDYQGPGTLSYAYTDSQDSNDTGSGTGSFTGTAAGGGGGGGGGAVAATPAVPATPATPATPTETPATPATPATPAVPATPAAPSLDNVQTKIASVVAKIAALTKSSPVADIAAVQAEIVAILNDIKAIQAAQPAPQGVALGFNFVRPLALGLSHGDVRKLQEALKTDSSVYPEGRVTGYFGSLTLKAVQKFQEKYGIVSSGEAGYGNVGPKTREKLNELYGGK
;
A
#
# COMPACT_ATOMS: atom_id res chain seq x y z
N MET A 1 -55.58 -58.30 62.78
CA MET A 1 -54.93 -59.27 61.88
C MET A 1 -54.61 -58.53 60.59
N SER A 2 -53.48 -57.82 60.46
CA SER A 2 -52.09 -58.32 60.34
C SER A 2 -51.86 -59.19 59.10
N GLN A 3 -50.83 -58.83 58.32
CA GLN A 3 -50.06 -59.66 57.36
C GLN A 3 -50.29 -59.62 55.83
N LYS A 4 -50.88 -58.59 55.20
CA LYS A 4 -50.83 -58.51 53.70
C LYS A 4 -50.44 -57.19 53.02
N TYR A 5 -50.17 -56.11 53.75
CA TYR A 5 -49.83 -54.80 53.13
C TYR A 5 -48.36 -54.33 53.30
N PHE A 6 -47.46 -55.20 53.78
CA PHE A 6 -46.08 -54.79 54.09
C PHE A 6 -45.06 -54.99 52.95
N VAL A 7 -45.44 -55.55 51.80
CA VAL A 7 -44.48 -55.86 50.71
C VAL A 7 -44.49 -54.81 49.58
N ILE A 8 -45.55 -54.00 49.44
CA ILE A 8 -45.63 -52.99 48.37
C ILE A 8 -45.11 -51.61 48.82
N LEU A 9 -45.00 -51.35 50.13
CA LEU A 9 -44.42 -50.10 50.64
C LEU A 9 -42.87 -50.11 50.67
N GLY A 10 -42.24 -51.29 50.60
CA GLY A 10 -40.78 -51.43 50.61
C GLY A 10 -40.11 -51.16 49.26
N LEU A 11 -40.84 -51.23 48.15
CA LEU A 11 -40.26 -51.02 46.80
C LEU A 11 -40.32 -49.56 46.33
N PHE A 12 -41.15 -48.72 46.94
CA PHE A 12 -41.22 -47.28 46.64
C PHE A 12 -40.26 -46.41 47.48
N LEU A 13 -39.73 -46.94 48.59
CA LEU A 13 -38.71 -46.26 49.40
C LEU A 13 -37.28 -46.47 48.90
N ALA A 14 -37.05 -47.42 47.99
CA ALA A 14 -35.73 -47.67 47.40
C ALA A 14 -35.49 -46.97 46.05
N THR A 15 -36.53 -46.41 45.42
CA THR A 15 -36.42 -45.63 44.16
C THR A 15 -36.56 -44.12 44.36
N GLY A 16 -36.93 -43.67 45.57
CA GLY A 16 -37.00 -42.26 45.96
C GLY A 16 -35.71 -41.64 46.48
N PHE A 17 -34.61 -42.40 46.55
CA PHE A 17 -33.29 -41.93 47.03
C PHE A 17 -32.21 -41.87 45.94
N LEU A 18 -32.59 -41.90 44.65
CA LEU A 18 -31.62 -41.87 43.54
C LEU A 18 -31.62 -40.58 42.70
N PHE A 19 -32.53 -39.63 42.91
CA PHE A 19 -32.50 -38.34 42.20
C PHE A 19 -33.02 -37.21 43.09
N LEU A 20 -32.23 -36.84 44.10
CA LEU A 20 -32.27 -35.48 44.63
C LEU A 20 -30.89 -35.12 45.20
N ASN A 21 -29.87 -35.18 44.34
CA ASN A 21 -28.71 -34.32 44.51
C ASN A 21 -29.16 -32.90 44.14
N VAL A 22 -29.92 -32.24 45.01
CA VAL A 22 -30.01 -30.78 44.96
C VAL A 22 -28.63 -30.32 45.41
N ASN A 23 -27.72 -30.16 44.46
CA ASN A 23 -26.58 -29.28 44.66
C ASN A 23 -27.16 -27.88 44.84
N VAL A 24 -27.48 -27.52 46.09
CA VAL A 24 -27.72 -26.14 46.46
C VAL A 24 -26.35 -25.47 46.39
N THR A 25 -25.94 -25.05 45.20
CA THR A 25 -24.75 -24.24 44.97
C THR A 25 -25.02 -22.87 45.60
N SER A 26 -24.73 -22.76 46.89
CA SER A 26 -24.79 -21.50 47.62
C SER A 26 -23.52 -20.73 47.26
N ALA A 27 -23.65 -19.62 46.53
CA ALA A 27 -22.56 -18.68 46.34
C ALA A 27 -22.16 -18.11 47.71
N TYR A 28 -20.91 -18.31 48.12
CA TYR A 28 -20.38 -17.75 49.36
C TYR A 28 -19.72 -16.40 49.06
N ASP A 29 -20.05 -15.36 49.83
CA ASP A 29 -19.32 -14.10 49.81
C ASP A 29 -18.08 -14.24 50.71
N ALA A 30 -16.89 -13.98 50.18
CA ALA A 30 -15.63 -14.11 50.92
C ALA A 30 -14.89 -12.77 50.99
N ILE A 31 -14.56 -12.33 52.21
CA ILE A 31 -13.78 -11.10 52.46
C ILE A 31 -12.42 -11.50 53.05
N TRP A 32 -11.32 -11.10 52.39
CA TRP A 32 -9.97 -11.33 52.89
C TRP A 32 -9.26 -10.03 53.27
N THR A 33 -8.74 -9.99 54.50
CA THR A 33 -8.19 -8.81 55.18
C THR A 33 -6.83 -9.05 55.87
N GLY A 34 -6.22 -10.23 55.72
CA GLY A 34 -4.91 -10.58 56.33
C GLY A 34 -3.74 -10.44 55.34
N GLY A 35 -2.49 -10.63 55.74
CA GLY A 35 -1.33 -10.58 54.82
C GLY A 35 -0.35 -11.73 55.06
N GLY A 36 0.15 -12.37 53.98
CA GLY A 36 1.28 -13.32 54.01
C GLY A 36 1.50 -14.25 52.78
N ASP A 37 2.64 -14.97 52.69
CA ASP A 37 3.21 -15.77 51.55
C ASP A 37 3.52 -17.31 51.78
N ARG A 38 3.11 -18.18 50.84
CA ARG A 38 3.17 -19.65 50.55
C ARG A 38 2.32 -20.77 51.28
N LEU A 39 1.28 -21.27 50.56
CA LEU A 39 0.54 -22.58 50.58
C LEU A 39 -0.25 -22.97 51.86
N THR A 40 -1.47 -23.53 51.92
CA THR A 40 -2.46 -24.20 51.03
C THR A 40 -3.82 -24.09 51.75
N TRP A 41 -4.95 -23.84 51.06
CA TRP A 41 -6.27 -23.93 51.72
C TRP A 41 -6.72 -25.37 51.93
N THR A 42 -7.11 -25.69 53.16
CA THR A 42 -7.95 -26.87 53.42
C THR A 42 -9.03 -26.65 54.49
N ASP A 43 -9.25 -25.43 55.01
CA ASP A 43 -10.23 -25.26 56.11
C ASP A 43 -11.40 -24.29 55.80
N PRO A 44 -12.57 -24.83 55.38
CA PRO A 44 -13.83 -24.11 55.27
C PRO A 44 -14.39 -23.58 56.60
N ALA A 45 -13.91 -24.04 57.77
CA ALA A 45 -14.45 -23.62 59.07
C ALA A 45 -14.05 -22.17 59.46
N ASN A 46 -13.03 -21.61 58.81
CA ASN A 46 -12.62 -20.20 59.01
C ASN A 46 -13.36 -19.22 58.10
N TRP A 47 -14.34 -19.68 57.31
CA TRP A 47 -15.13 -18.88 56.39
C TRP A 47 -16.39 -18.39 57.10
N GLY A 48 -16.17 -17.62 58.16
CA GLY A 48 -17.23 -17.17 59.05
C GLY A 48 -18.15 -16.15 58.38
N ASN A 49 -19.44 -16.49 58.30
CA ASN A 49 -20.48 -15.47 58.29
C ASN A 49 -20.68 -14.96 59.74
N THR A 50 -20.95 -13.67 59.86
CA THR A 50 -21.33 -12.89 61.06
C THR A 50 -20.22 -12.32 61.94
N GLY A 51 -20.21 -10.99 62.08
CA GLY A 51 -19.66 -10.30 63.24
C GLY A 51 -18.44 -9.42 62.98
N VAL A 52 -18.67 -8.10 63.04
CA VAL A 52 -17.64 -7.07 63.26
C VAL A 52 -16.71 -7.47 64.41
N ASN A 53 -15.40 -7.34 64.21
CA ASN A 53 -14.33 -7.29 65.22
C ASN A 53 -13.67 -8.61 65.70
N ASN A 54 -13.18 -9.46 64.81
CA ASN A 54 -12.07 -10.34 65.16
C ASN A 54 -11.14 -10.57 63.96
N PHE A 55 -10.16 -9.68 63.79
CA PHE A 55 -9.02 -9.93 62.90
C PHE A 55 -7.98 -10.74 63.69
N PRO A 56 -7.59 -11.95 63.26
CA PRO A 56 -6.41 -12.58 63.80
C PRO A 56 -5.20 -11.74 63.42
N GLY A 57 -4.32 -11.56 64.40
CA GLY A 57 -3.26 -10.57 64.43
C GLY A 57 -2.41 -10.49 63.17
N ALA A 58 -2.06 -9.25 62.87
CA ALA A 58 -0.96 -8.89 62.00
C ALA A 58 0.36 -9.44 62.55
N SER A 59 0.73 -10.66 62.18
CA SER A 59 2.12 -11.12 62.14
C SER A 59 2.16 -12.56 61.62
N THR A 60 2.25 -12.76 60.31
CA THR A 60 3.17 -13.71 59.65
C THR A 60 2.78 -13.94 58.20
N THR A 61 3.80 -14.19 57.39
CA THR A 61 3.78 -14.39 55.96
C THR A 61 3.37 -15.83 55.55
N ASP A 62 2.10 -16.14 55.19
CA ASP A 62 1.65 -17.39 54.46
C ASP A 62 0.56 -17.23 53.32
N SER A 63 0.64 -17.96 52.17
CA SER A 63 -0.27 -17.91 50.96
C SER A 63 -1.45 -18.90 51.01
N VAL A 64 -2.44 -18.67 50.14
CA VAL A 64 -3.86 -19.01 50.32
C VAL A 64 -4.46 -19.52 48.98
N THR A 65 -4.90 -20.80 48.89
CA THR A 65 -5.44 -21.50 47.67
C THR A 65 -6.97 -21.52 47.56
N ILE A 66 -7.64 -20.78 46.67
CA ILE A 66 -9.11 -20.87 46.60
C ILE A 66 -9.63 -22.29 46.25
N LEU A 67 -10.36 -22.94 47.17
CA LEU A 67 -11.00 -24.25 46.96
C LEU A 67 -11.99 -24.14 45.81
N MET A 68 -11.78 -25.06 44.86
CA MET A 68 -12.48 -25.19 43.60
C MET A 68 -13.99 -25.31 43.78
N GLN A 69 -14.77 -24.62 42.94
CA GLN A 69 -16.04 -25.18 42.50
C GLN A 69 -15.71 -26.45 41.68
N THR A 70 -16.25 -27.60 42.08
CA THR A 70 -16.14 -28.84 41.31
C THR A 70 -16.61 -28.59 39.87
N SER A 71 -15.90 -29.16 38.90
CA SER A 71 -16.25 -29.10 37.48
C SER A 71 -17.75 -29.34 37.26
N GLY A 72 -18.46 -28.35 36.71
CA GLY A 72 -19.90 -28.42 36.41
C GLY A 72 -20.80 -27.48 37.19
N ALA A 73 -20.30 -26.74 38.19
CA ALA A 73 -21.08 -25.70 38.87
C ALA A 73 -20.95 -24.34 38.16
N THR A 74 -22.08 -23.75 37.78
CA THR A 74 -22.16 -22.40 37.21
C THR A 74 -22.31 -21.36 38.33
N GLY A 75 -21.31 -20.50 38.54
CA GLY A 75 -21.38 -19.33 39.42
C GLY A 75 -20.45 -19.42 40.64
N GLY A 76 -19.25 -18.82 40.55
CA GLY A 76 -18.35 -18.66 41.70
C GLY A 76 -18.85 -17.61 42.69
N GLY A 77 -18.25 -17.51 43.88
CA GLY A 77 -18.63 -16.48 44.87
C GLY A 77 -18.19 -15.05 44.49
N ASN A 78 -18.67 -14.04 45.22
CA ASN A 78 -18.08 -12.70 45.18
C ASN A 78 -16.89 -12.64 46.13
N VAL A 79 -15.76 -12.13 45.64
CA VAL A 79 -14.51 -12.06 46.40
C VAL A 79 -14.08 -10.61 46.59
N VAL A 80 -13.68 -10.25 47.80
CA VAL A 80 -13.04 -8.96 48.10
C VAL A 80 -11.64 -9.19 48.65
N ILE A 81 -10.62 -8.64 47.97
CA ILE A 81 -9.22 -8.67 48.39
C ILE A 81 -8.81 -7.29 48.90
N ARG A 82 -8.36 -7.21 50.15
CA ARG A 82 -7.96 -5.94 50.79
C ARG A 82 -6.47 -5.86 51.16
N ALA A 83 -5.70 -6.90 50.92
CA ALA A 83 -4.27 -6.94 51.17
C ALA A 83 -3.49 -7.40 49.93
N THR A 84 -2.18 -7.16 49.92
CA THR A 84 -1.33 -7.57 48.79
C THR A 84 -1.20 -9.09 48.78
N SER A 85 -1.42 -9.69 47.61
CA SER A 85 -1.42 -11.14 47.42
C SER A 85 -0.77 -11.53 46.11
N THR A 86 -0.13 -12.70 46.11
CA THR A 86 0.32 -13.39 44.90
C THR A 86 -0.42 -14.72 44.83
N LEU A 87 -0.97 -15.03 43.66
CA LEU A 87 -1.64 -16.29 43.38
C LEU A 87 -0.89 -17.01 42.26
N ASP A 88 -0.61 -18.29 42.44
CA ASP A 88 -0.08 -19.19 41.43
C ASP A 88 -0.96 -20.45 41.33
N GLY A 89 -0.73 -21.29 40.33
CA GLY A 89 -1.47 -22.56 40.16
C GLY A 89 -2.43 -22.53 38.98
N THR A 90 -3.60 -23.15 39.11
CA THR A 90 -4.50 -23.44 37.98
C THR A 90 -5.66 -22.44 37.86
N THR A 91 -6.82 -22.85 37.34
CA THR A 91 -7.93 -21.94 37.04
C THR A 91 -8.79 -21.66 38.27
N LEU A 92 -9.05 -20.38 38.55
CA LEU A 92 -9.98 -19.89 39.57
C LEU A 92 -11.26 -19.36 38.92
N TRP A 93 -12.42 -19.74 39.44
CA TRP A 93 -13.73 -19.31 38.93
C TRP A 93 -14.47 -18.52 39.99
N LEU A 94 -14.78 -17.25 39.71
CA LEU A 94 -15.45 -16.31 40.60
C LEU A 94 -16.67 -15.69 39.90
N SER A 95 -17.66 -15.22 40.67
CA SER A 95 -18.67 -14.31 40.13
C SER A 95 -18.07 -12.93 39.96
N SER A 96 -17.63 -12.32 41.06
CA SER A 96 -16.97 -11.02 41.03
C SER A 96 -15.70 -10.99 41.88
N LEU A 97 -14.79 -10.08 41.53
CA LEU A 97 -13.64 -9.71 42.33
C LEU A 97 -13.65 -8.19 42.57
N THR A 98 -13.56 -7.77 43.83
CA THR A 98 -13.24 -6.40 44.20
C THR A 98 -11.87 -6.35 44.85
N LEU A 99 -10.98 -5.54 44.30
CA LEU A 99 -9.66 -5.28 44.86
C LEU A 99 -9.65 -3.89 45.53
N GLY A 100 -9.52 -3.85 46.85
CA GLY A 100 -9.53 -2.62 47.66
C GLY A 100 -10.79 -2.42 48.52
N GLY A 101 -10.87 -1.26 49.20
CA GLY A 101 -11.94 -0.92 50.15
C GLY A 101 -11.70 0.42 50.88
N ALA A 102 -12.47 0.71 51.93
CA ALA A 102 -12.51 2.02 52.62
C ALA A 102 -11.29 2.40 53.49
N THR A 103 -10.23 1.58 53.53
CA THR A 103 -9.00 1.86 54.31
C THR A 103 -7.93 2.52 53.45
N THR A 104 -7.13 3.40 54.05
CA THR A 104 -6.02 4.12 53.39
C THR A 104 -4.98 3.16 52.81
N GLY A 105 -4.76 3.19 51.49
CA GLY A 105 -3.84 2.33 50.75
C GLY A 105 -4.55 1.16 50.04
N GLY A 106 -4.19 0.92 48.78
CA GLY A 106 -4.78 -0.12 47.93
C GLY A 106 -3.86 -1.34 47.77
N PRO A 107 -4.38 -2.57 47.90
CA PRO A 107 -3.61 -3.81 47.75
C PRO A 107 -3.07 -4.03 46.33
N THR A 108 -2.00 -4.84 46.22
CA THR A 108 -1.55 -5.39 44.94
C THR A 108 -1.92 -6.86 44.82
N LEU A 109 -2.67 -7.25 43.79
CA LEU A 109 -2.90 -8.66 43.44
C LEU A 109 -2.03 -9.05 42.25
N ILE A 110 -1.24 -10.10 42.39
CA ILE A 110 -0.39 -10.66 41.33
C ILE A 110 -0.95 -12.01 40.91
N LEU A 111 -1.34 -12.15 39.64
CA LEU A 111 -1.66 -13.42 39.01
C LEU A 111 -0.37 -13.98 38.40
N GLY A 112 0.25 -14.93 39.10
CA GLY A 112 1.50 -15.58 38.74
C GLY A 112 1.32 -16.76 37.79
N LYS A 113 2.37 -17.58 37.69
CA LYS A 113 2.55 -18.62 36.67
C LYS A 113 1.38 -19.59 36.58
N ASP A 114 0.90 -19.75 35.34
CA ASP A 114 -0.14 -20.68 34.89
C ASP A 114 -1.55 -20.43 35.46
N LEU A 115 -1.71 -19.41 36.31
CA LEU A 115 -2.98 -19.06 36.92
C LEU A 115 -3.92 -18.44 35.89
N THR A 116 -5.17 -18.90 35.84
CA THR A 116 -6.23 -18.23 35.09
C THR A 116 -7.35 -17.80 36.05
N LEU A 117 -7.54 -16.50 36.26
CA LEU A 117 -8.69 -15.97 36.98
C LEU A 117 -9.85 -15.77 36.00
N SER A 118 -10.96 -16.49 36.20
CA SER A 118 -12.18 -16.37 35.41
C SER A 118 -13.27 -15.71 36.26
N ALA A 119 -13.72 -14.51 35.89
CA ALA A 119 -14.79 -13.78 36.55
C ALA A 119 -16.03 -13.71 35.65
N SER A 120 -17.20 -14.12 36.15
CA SER A 120 -18.42 -14.14 35.34
C SER A 120 -19.16 -12.80 35.26
N THR A 121 -19.01 -11.93 36.27
CA THR A 121 -19.71 -10.63 36.32
C THR A 121 -18.76 -9.44 36.25
N SER A 122 -17.79 -9.33 37.16
CA SER A 122 -16.88 -8.19 37.18
C SER A 122 -15.57 -8.38 37.95
N VAL A 123 -14.54 -7.64 37.54
CA VAL A 123 -13.37 -7.33 38.35
C VAL A 123 -13.31 -5.81 38.51
N THR A 124 -13.35 -5.33 39.76
CA THR A 124 -13.35 -3.90 40.10
C THR A 124 -12.15 -3.56 40.98
N LEU A 125 -11.33 -2.59 40.54
CA LEU A 125 -10.23 -2.05 41.32
C LEU A 125 -10.68 -0.75 41.98
N VAL A 126 -10.39 -0.59 43.27
CA VAL A 126 -10.81 0.55 44.10
C VAL A 126 -9.60 1.20 44.76
N SER A 127 -9.64 2.51 45.02
CA SER A 127 -8.56 3.25 45.68
C SER A 127 -7.22 3.11 44.91
N THR A 128 -6.08 3.00 45.57
CA THR A 128 -4.76 2.87 44.93
C THR A 128 -4.40 1.40 44.62
N SER A 129 -5.39 0.54 44.41
CA SER A 129 -5.16 -0.90 44.23
C SER A 129 -4.52 -1.23 42.88
N THR A 130 -3.72 -2.29 42.84
CA THR A 130 -2.98 -2.72 41.64
C THR A 130 -3.28 -4.18 41.29
N LEU A 131 -3.69 -4.46 40.05
CA LEU A 131 -3.76 -5.82 39.51
C LEU A 131 -2.60 -6.07 38.54
N ARG A 132 -1.84 -7.14 38.74
CA ARG A 132 -0.72 -7.54 37.88
C ARG A 132 -0.97 -8.91 37.25
N LEU A 133 -0.86 -9.01 35.93
CA LEU A 133 -0.81 -10.27 35.20
C LEU A 133 0.65 -10.64 34.97
N GLY A 134 1.18 -11.31 35.99
CA GLY A 134 2.58 -11.67 36.10
C GLY A 134 3.50 -10.55 36.53
N ASP A 135 4.71 -10.96 36.90
CA ASP A 135 5.87 -10.11 37.10
C ASP A 135 7.16 -10.88 36.77
N GLY A 136 8.32 -10.23 36.93
CA GLY A 136 9.62 -10.84 36.63
C GLY A 136 9.99 -12.02 37.55
N THR A 137 9.27 -12.23 38.64
CA THR A 137 9.60 -13.22 39.68
C THR A 137 8.66 -14.43 39.62
N TRP A 138 7.37 -14.22 39.36
CA TRP A 138 6.30 -15.20 39.51
C TRP A 138 5.74 -15.71 38.18
N GLY A 139 6.29 -15.28 37.04
CA GLY A 139 5.82 -15.71 35.72
C GLY A 139 4.49 -15.09 35.31
N SER A 140 3.83 -15.60 34.27
CA SER A 140 2.61 -15.00 33.70
C SER A 140 1.32 -15.69 34.14
N GLY A 141 0.33 -14.89 34.55
CA GLY A 141 -1.07 -15.30 34.74
C GLY A 141 -2.01 -14.73 33.66
N SER A 142 -3.24 -15.23 33.63
CA SER A 142 -4.30 -14.82 32.70
C SER A 142 -5.57 -14.39 33.42
N LEU A 143 -6.33 -13.50 32.78
CA LEU A 143 -7.60 -12.99 33.26
C LEU A 143 -8.68 -13.21 32.19
N THR A 144 -9.77 -13.85 32.56
CA THR A 144 -10.90 -14.13 31.67
C THR A 144 -12.17 -13.53 32.25
N PHE A 145 -12.90 -12.80 31.41
CA PHE A 145 -14.24 -12.31 31.72
C PHE A 145 -15.25 -13.14 30.94
N ALA A 146 -16.04 -13.95 31.63
CA ALA A 146 -17.06 -14.82 31.04
C ALA A 146 -18.45 -14.23 31.30
N ASN A 147 -18.84 -13.24 30.50
CA ASN A 147 -20.05 -12.48 30.74
C ASN A 147 -21.30 -13.18 30.19
N GLY A 148 -22.13 -13.69 31.09
CA GLY A 148 -23.49 -14.11 30.78
C GLY A 148 -24.44 -12.92 30.81
N GLY A 149 -24.39 -12.03 29.81
CA GLY A 149 -25.43 -11.02 29.55
C GLY A 149 -25.66 -9.87 30.56
N ASP A 150 -25.24 -9.99 31.82
CA ASP A 150 -25.77 -9.16 32.91
C ASP A 150 -24.97 -7.89 33.24
N ASN A 151 -23.69 -7.80 32.86
CA ASN A 151 -22.87 -6.62 33.14
C ASN A 151 -22.10 -6.12 31.91
N PRO A 152 -22.48 -4.99 31.28
CA PRO A 152 -21.77 -4.49 30.11
C PRO A 152 -20.32 -4.09 30.41
N ASN A 153 -19.93 -3.87 31.69
CA ASN A 153 -18.62 -3.35 32.06
C ASN A 153 -17.91 -4.33 33.03
N PRO A 154 -17.36 -5.45 32.54
CA PRO A 154 -16.80 -6.50 33.39
C PRO A 154 -15.44 -6.17 33.98
N PHE A 155 -14.71 -5.17 33.46
CA PHE A 155 -13.45 -4.70 34.05
C PHE A 155 -13.52 -3.21 34.36
N ARG A 156 -13.33 -2.83 35.62
CA ARG A 156 -13.60 -1.46 36.10
C ARG A 156 -12.49 -0.92 36.99
N PHE A 157 -12.07 0.30 36.71
CA PHE A 157 -11.29 1.15 37.61
C PHE A 157 -12.26 2.10 38.30
N ALA A 158 -12.58 1.84 39.57
CA ALA A 158 -13.53 2.68 40.33
C ALA A 158 -12.92 4.04 40.73
N THR A 159 -11.59 4.14 40.69
CA THR A 159 -10.81 5.34 41.01
C THR A 159 -9.70 5.53 39.99
N THR A 160 -9.35 6.78 39.68
CA THR A 160 -8.26 7.14 38.76
C THR A 160 -6.86 6.75 39.28
N THR A 161 -6.76 6.42 40.56
CA THR A 161 -5.53 6.04 41.25
C THR A 161 -5.25 4.53 41.26
N SER A 162 -6.18 3.71 40.76
CA SER A 162 -5.98 2.27 40.64
C SER A 162 -5.17 1.93 39.38
N ALA A 163 -4.44 0.82 39.42
CA ALA A 163 -3.49 0.45 38.36
C ALA A 163 -3.66 -1.00 37.88
N PHE A 164 -3.41 -1.21 36.59
CA PHE A 164 -3.37 -2.53 35.98
C PHE A 164 -2.09 -2.68 35.19
N TYR A 165 -1.38 -3.79 35.37
CA TYR A 165 -0.16 -4.11 34.65
C TYR A 165 -0.25 -5.52 34.10
N ALA A 166 -0.05 -5.68 32.79
CA ALA A 166 0.11 -6.98 32.17
C ALA A 166 1.54 -7.08 31.61
N ALA A 167 2.43 -7.78 32.31
CA ALA A 167 3.82 -7.92 31.87
C ALA A 167 3.92 -8.92 30.72
N THR A 168 3.32 -10.10 30.87
CA THR A 168 3.37 -11.21 29.88
C THR A 168 2.07 -12.04 29.81
N GLY A 169 1.00 -11.58 30.46
CA GLY A 169 -0.28 -12.29 30.58
C GLY A 169 -1.30 -12.05 29.46
N THR A 170 -2.38 -12.83 29.48
CA THR A 170 -3.50 -12.69 28.52
C THR A 170 -4.78 -12.25 29.22
N VAL A 171 -5.42 -11.22 28.67
CA VAL A 171 -6.79 -10.85 29.04
C VAL A 171 -7.76 -11.30 27.96
N THR A 172 -8.78 -12.07 28.35
CA THR A 172 -9.83 -12.54 27.45
C THR A 172 -11.18 -11.97 27.86
N PHE A 173 -11.85 -11.29 26.95
CA PHE A 173 -13.27 -10.93 27.11
C PHE A 173 -14.11 -11.90 26.28
N SER A 174 -15.00 -12.63 26.94
CA SER A 174 -15.90 -13.61 26.33
C SER A 174 -17.35 -13.23 26.64
N SER A 175 -18.15 -12.91 25.61
CA SER A 175 -19.51 -12.38 25.80
C SER A 175 -20.42 -12.59 24.58
N ALA A 176 -21.72 -12.76 24.84
CA ALA A 176 -22.79 -12.70 23.84
C ALA A 176 -23.55 -11.35 23.87
N ALA A 177 -23.17 -10.44 24.77
CA ALA A 177 -23.74 -9.10 24.87
C ALA A 177 -22.74 -8.04 24.40
N THR A 178 -23.21 -6.80 24.24
CA THR A 178 -22.30 -5.68 24.02
C THR A 178 -21.51 -5.42 25.30
N THR A 179 -20.18 -5.47 25.19
CA THR A 179 -19.27 -5.34 26.34
C THR A 179 -18.37 -4.12 26.17
N THR A 180 -18.27 -3.28 27.18
CA THR A 180 -17.27 -2.22 27.27
C THR A 180 -15.96 -2.78 27.80
N VAL A 181 -14.92 -2.73 26.98
CA VAL A 181 -13.55 -3.08 27.34
C VAL A 181 -12.86 -1.85 27.92
N ALA A 182 -12.24 -2.00 29.09
CA ALA A 182 -11.54 -0.89 29.74
C ALA A 182 -10.33 -0.44 28.90
N THR A 183 -10.17 0.88 28.77
CA THR A 183 -9.06 1.49 28.02
C THR A 183 -7.81 1.54 28.89
N THR A 184 -6.87 0.63 28.64
CA THR A 184 -5.61 0.50 29.39
C THR A 184 -4.56 -0.20 28.51
N THR A 185 -3.43 -0.56 29.10
CA THR A 185 -2.37 -1.32 28.45
C THR A 185 -2.54 -2.82 28.72
N TYR A 186 -2.66 -3.61 27.66
CA TYR A 186 -2.70 -5.06 27.67
C TYR A 186 -1.43 -5.63 27.05
N TYR A 187 -0.97 -6.79 27.54
CA TYR A 187 0.08 -7.54 26.84
C TYR A 187 -0.53 -8.36 25.69
N ASN A 188 -1.31 -9.39 26.02
CA ASN A 188 -2.24 -10.02 25.07
C ASN A 188 -3.68 -9.63 25.40
N LEU A 189 -4.46 -9.28 24.38
CA LEU A 189 -5.89 -9.02 24.47
C LEU A 189 -6.64 -9.90 23.47
N THR A 190 -7.56 -10.72 23.98
CA THR A 190 -8.40 -11.61 23.18
C THR A 190 -9.87 -11.25 23.37
N LEU A 191 -10.58 -11.06 22.26
CA LEU A 191 -12.02 -10.79 22.24
C LEU A 191 -12.73 -11.98 21.59
N THR A 192 -13.72 -12.53 22.29
CA THR A 192 -14.43 -13.74 21.87
C THR A 192 -15.93 -13.58 22.02
N SER A 193 -16.64 -13.71 20.90
CA SER A 193 -18.09 -13.91 20.89
C SER A 193 -18.43 -15.30 21.43
N THR A 194 -19.43 -15.39 22.31
CA THR A 194 -20.04 -16.67 22.73
C THR A 194 -21.33 -16.98 21.97
N SER A 195 -21.71 -16.14 21.00
CA SER A 195 -22.89 -16.36 20.17
C SER A 195 -22.63 -17.37 19.04
N THR A 196 -23.68 -18.03 18.56
CA THR A 196 -23.61 -18.93 17.40
C THR A 196 -23.62 -18.12 16.08
N ALA A 197 -23.09 -18.72 15.01
CA ALA A 197 -22.81 -18.06 13.73
C ALA A 197 -23.99 -17.23 13.18
N GLY A 198 -23.69 -15.99 12.77
CA GLY A 198 -24.64 -15.08 12.09
C GLY A 198 -24.85 -13.72 12.75
N TRP A 199 -24.42 -13.55 14.00
CA TRP A 199 -24.52 -12.29 14.74
C TRP A 199 -23.15 -11.86 15.28
N PHE A 200 -22.76 -10.60 15.08
CA PHE A 200 -21.50 -10.08 15.63
C PHE A 200 -21.72 -9.47 17.00
N ASN A 201 -21.03 -9.98 18.05
CA ASN A 201 -21.04 -9.34 19.36
C ASN A 201 -20.05 -8.19 19.42
N THR A 202 -20.48 -7.05 19.96
CA THR A 202 -19.69 -5.82 19.95
C THR A 202 -18.94 -5.64 21.26
N PHE A 203 -17.62 -5.49 21.17
CA PHE A 203 -16.73 -5.07 22.25
C PHE A 203 -16.35 -3.62 21.99
N LYS A 204 -16.92 -2.70 22.77
CA LYS A 204 -16.69 -1.25 22.66
C LYS A 204 -15.52 -0.85 23.53
N PHE A 205 -14.66 0.03 23.04
CA PHE A 205 -13.56 0.59 23.82
C PHE A 205 -13.86 2.04 24.18
N GLY A 206 -13.78 2.34 25.48
CA GLY A 206 -14.00 3.69 26.01
C GLY A 206 -15.36 3.88 26.69
N ALA A 207 -15.42 4.86 27.57
CA ALA A 207 -16.65 5.29 28.22
C ALA A 207 -17.44 6.26 27.33
N ASN A 208 -18.72 6.46 27.64
CA ASN A 208 -19.54 7.49 26.99
C ASN A 208 -18.87 8.87 27.15
N GLY A 209 -18.70 9.60 26.04
CA GLY A 209 -18.09 10.93 26.02
C GLY A 209 -16.63 10.98 25.56
N ASN A 210 -15.97 9.83 25.34
CA ASN A 210 -14.66 9.83 24.69
C ASN A 210 -14.75 10.41 23.27
N THR A 211 -13.74 11.17 22.87
CA THR A 211 -13.64 11.78 21.55
C THR A 211 -12.30 11.45 20.92
N CYS A 212 -12.30 11.20 19.61
CA CYS A 212 -11.11 11.06 18.78
C CYS A 212 -11.18 12.05 17.62
N SER A 213 -10.06 12.74 17.37
CA SER A 213 -9.87 13.58 16.19
C SER A 213 -8.43 13.46 15.71
N THR A 214 -8.23 13.68 14.41
CA THR A 214 -6.91 13.69 13.76
C THR A 214 -6.05 14.86 14.20
N THR A 215 -6.65 15.97 14.65
CA THR A 215 -5.91 17.19 15.04
C THR A 215 -5.59 17.23 16.53
N THR A 216 -6.53 16.81 17.38
CA THR A 216 -6.41 16.90 18.85
C THR A 216 -6.05 15.57 19.51
N GLY A 217 -5.96 14.48 18.74
CA GLY A 217 -5.76 13.14 19.25
C GLY A 217 -7.03 12.54 19.88
N CYS A 218 -6.86 11.41 20.58
CA CYS A 218 -7.92 10.72 21.28
C CYS A 218 -7.84 10.96 22.78
N THR A 219 -8.99 11.15 23.44
CA THR A 219 -9.05 11.33 24.91
C THR A 219 -8.83 10.03 25.68
N ALA A 220 -8.90 8.88 25.00
CA ALA A 220 -8.59 7.58 25.54
C ALA A 220 -7.79 6.74 24.54
N THR A 221 -6.88 5.94 25.07
CA THR A 221 -6.02 5.05 24.30
C THR A 221 -6.02 3.67 24.93
N THR A 222 -6.14 2.64 24.09
CA THR A 222 -5.87 1.25 24.46
C THR A 222 -4.56 0.83 23.81
N THR A 223 -3.63 0.32 24.61
CA THR A 223 -2.33 -0.13 24.11
C THR A 223 -2.26 -1.65 24.20
N VAL A 224 -1.80 -2.31 23.14
CA VAL A 224 -1.53 -3.74 23.12
C VAL A 224 -0.07 -3.97 22.76
N THR A 225 0.68 -4.54 23.69
CA THR A 225 2.14 -4.63 23.60
C THR A 225 2.65 -5.96 23.07
N ASN A 226 1.78 -6.96 22.84
CA ASN A 226 2.15 -8.21 22.18
C ASN A 226 1.15 -8.63 21.09
N ALA A 227 -0.08 -9.01 21.45
CA ALA A 227 -1.07 -9.50 20.49
C ALA A 227 -2.52 -9.10 20.83
N LEU A 228 -3.21 -8.53 19.83
CA LEU A 228 -4.65 -8.28 19.79
C LEU A 228 -5.31 -9.33 18.89
N THR A 229 -6.12 -10.18 19.49
CA THR A 229 -6.86 -11.24 18.78
C THR A 229 -8.36 -10.95 18.82
N ILE A 230 -8.97 -10.81 17.65
CA ILE A 230 -10.42 -10.75 17.46
C ILE A 230 -10.86 -12.08 16.85
N ASN A 231 -11.56 -12.90 17.62
CA ASN A 231 -12.06 -14.19 17.14
C ASN A 231 -13.27 -14.01 16.21
N ALA A 232 -13.70 -15.11 15.59
CA ALA A 232 -14.84 -15.12 14.68
C ALA A 232 -16.10 -14.53 15.33
N TYR A 233 -16.94 -13.88 14.52
CA TYR A 233 -18.21 -13.28 14.97
C TYR A 233 -18.05 -12.21 16.07
N THR A 234 -16.83 -11.69 16.25
CA THR A 234 -16.52 -10.67 17.23
C THR A 234 -16.29 -9.35 16.52
N LYS A 235 -16.94 -8.28 16.99
CA LYS A 235 -16.70 -6.91 16.53
C LYS A 235 -15.96 -6.13 17.61
N ALA A 236 -14.72 -5.74 17.35
CA ALA A 236 -14.02 -4.73 18.16
C ALA A 236 -14.35 -3.34 17.63
N ASP A 237 -14.92 -2.48 18.47
CA ASP A 237 -15.39 -1.15 18.12
C ASP A 237 -14.60 -0.09 18.89
N PHE A 238 -13.70 0.57 18.16
CA PHE A 238 -12.78 1.59 18.67
C PHE A 238 -13.16 3.00 18.22
N ASN A 239 -14.33 3.27 17.64
CA ASN A 239 -14.66 4.57 17.01
C ASN A 239 -14.24 5.83 17.79
N ASN A 240 -14.25 5.77 19.12
CA ASN A 240 -13.96 6.90 20.02
C ASN A 240 -12.69 6.72 20.87
N THR A 241 -11.84 5.73 20.56
CA THR A 241 -10.66 5.37 21.37
C THR A 241 -9.48 5.02 20.47
N ALA A 242 -8.29 5.59 20.71
CA ALA A 242 -7.08 5.23 19.98
C ALA A 242 -6.63 3.80 20.30
N VAL A 243 -6.03 3.13 19.32
CA VAL A 243 -5.39 1.83 19.49
C VAL A 243 -3.91 1.95 19.17
N VAL A 244 -3.07 1.64 20.16
CA VAL A 244 -1.62 1.57 19.97
C VAL A 244 -1.19 0.11 19.97
N LEU A 245 -0.59 -0.34 18.88
CA LEU A 245 -0.08 -1.69 18.68
C LEU A 245 1.45 -1.63 18.68
N SER A 246 2.06 -2.08 19.78
CA SER A 246 3.52 -1.97 19.97
C SER A 246 4.25 -3.32 20.01
N GLY A 247 3.52 -4.43 19.82
CA GLY A 247 4.08 -5.78 19.78
C GLY A 247 4.87 -6.11 18.52
N SER A 248 5.47 -7.30 18.50
CA SER A 248 6.28 -7.83 17.39
C SER A 248 5.51 -8.82 16.53
N GLY A 249 5.89 -8.97 15.25
CA GLY A 249 5.28 -9.94 14.34
C GLY A 249 3.82 -9.59 14.01
N THR A 250 2.93 -10.57 14.01
CA THR A 250 1.49 -10.36 13.76
C THR A 250 0.80 -9.94 15.05
N VAL A 251 0.88 -8.65 15.35
CA VAL A 251 0.29 -8.05 16.55
C VAL A 251 -1.23 -8.03 16.49
N PHE A 252 -1.81 -8.04 15.29
CA PHE A 252 -3.25 -7.94 15.12
C PHE A 252 -3.78 -9.05 14.22
N SER A 253 -4.70 -9.84 14.77
CA SER A 253 -5.39 -10.92 14.08
C SER A 253 -6.91 -10.80 14.24
N LYS A 254 -7.66 -11.05 13.16
CA LYS A 254 -9.13 -10.94 13.12
C LYS A 254 -9.80 -12.08 12.36
N ALA A 255 -9.67 -13.31 12.86
CA ALA A 255 -10.16 -14.54 12.20
C ALA A 255 -11.69 -14.53 11.98
N ASN A 256 -12.17 -13.94 10.87
CA ASN A 256 -13.58 -13.59 10.61
C ASN A 256 -14.21 -12.67 11.67
N GLY A 257 -13.37 -11.88 12.35
CA GLY A 257 -13.76 -10.81 13.23
C GLY A 257 -13.90 -9.49 12.48
N THR A 258 -14.70 -8.56 13.01
CA THR A 258 -14.82 -7.20 12.52
C THR A 258 -14.00 -6.26 13.40
N PHE A 259 -13.24 -5.36 12.80
CA PHE A 259 -12.53 -4.29 13.48
C PHE A 259 -13.02 -2.96 12.92
N VAL A 260 -13.52 -2.09 13.81
CA VAL A 260 -14.05 -0.79 13.44
C VAL A 260 -13.29 0.27 14.21
N ALA A 261 -12.67 1.21 13.48
CA ALA A 261 -11.95 2.35 14.03
C ALA A 261 -12.35 3.62 13.28
N ASN A 262 -13.65 3.82 13.03
CA ASN A 262 -14.17 4.98 12.31
C ASN A 262 -14.09 6.20 13.23
N GLY A 263 -13.11 7.08 13.00
CA GLY A 263 -12.78 8.23 13.84
C GLY A 263 -11.53 8.04 14.70
N ALA A 264 -11.17 6.80 15.03
CA ALA A 264 -10.05 6.50 15.89
C ALA A 264 -8.69 6.44 15.18
N LEU A 265 -7.65 6.71 15.96
CA LEU A 265 -6.26 6.59 15.58
C LEU A 265 -5.78 5.16 15.83
N VAL A 266 -5.36 4.45 14.79
CA VAL A 266 -4.64 3.19 14.90
C VAL A 266 -3.16 3.45 14.68
N LYS A 267 -2.34 3.22 15.71
CA LYS A 267 -0.91 3.51 15.67
C LYS A 267 -0.10 2.23 15.88
N TYR A 268 0.76 1.90 14.93
CA TYR A 268 1.77 0.86 15.08
C TYR A 268 3.09 1.50 15.52
N THR A 269 3.62 1.16 16.71
CA THR A 269 4.73 1.91 17.33
C THR A 269 6.00 1.10 17.64
N ASN A 270 6.00 -0.23 17.44
CA ASN A 270 7.15 -1.06 17.80
C ASN A 270 8.46 -0.54 17.17
N ALA A 271 9.50 -0.42 18.00
CA ALA A 271 10.82 0.11 17.67
C ALA A 271 11.96 -0.92 17.80
N SER A 272 11.66 -2.19 18.11
CA SER A 272 12.68 -3.23 18.35
C SER A 272 12.59 -4.41 17.40
N THR A 273 11.41 -4.72 16.85
CA THR A 273 11.19 -5.90 16.00
C THR A 273 10.13 -5.65 14.93
N ALA A 274 10.27 -6.29 13.77
CA ALA A 274 9.36 -6.12 12.64
C ALA A 274 7.90 -6.38 13.03
N THR A 275 6.98 -5.62 12.43
CA THR A 275 5.54 -5.66 12.75
C THR A 275 4.72 -5.85 11.49
N ASN A 276 3.73 -6.73 11.53
CA ASN A 276 2.79 -6.90 10.42
C ASN A 276 1.55 -6.03 10.63
N ILE A 277 1.12 -5.36 9.57
CA ILE A 277 -0.11 -4.57 9.51
C ILE A 277 -1.19 -5.46 8.88
N ALA A 278 -2.29 -5.66 9.60
CA ALA A 278 -3.38 -6.51 9.14
C ALA A 278 -4.14 -5.86 7.98
N THR A 279 -4.68 -6.67 7.08
CA THR A 279 -5.58 -6.20 6.01
C THR A 279 -6.88 -5.62 6.58
N GLY A 280 -7.37 -4.53 5.99
CA GLY A 280 -8.66 -3.95 6.33
C GLY A 280 -8.80 -2.49 5.93
N THR A 281 -9.83 -1.85 6.48
CA THR A 281 -10.06 -0.41 6.32
C THR A 281 -9.73 0.27 7.64
N TYR A 282 -8.85 1.26 7.57
CA TYR A 282 -8.47 2.12 8.69
C TYR A 282 -9.02 3.52 8.43
N ASN A 283 -9.52 4.21 9.46
CA ASN A 283 -9.83 5.62 9.28
C ASN A 283 -8.55 6.46 9.34
N ASN A 284 -7.85 6.37 10.46
CA ASN A 284 -6.56 7.01 10.67
C ASN A 284 -5.51 5.94 11.01
N LEU A 285 -4.47 5.82 10.20
CA LEU A 285 -3.35 4.89 10.39
C LEU A 285 -2.05 5.66 10.58
N VAL A 286 -1.35 5.38 11.67
CA VAL A 286 -0.03 5.94 11.93
C VAL A 286 0.99 4.82 12.10
N ILE A 287 2.11 4.97 11.40
CA ILE A 287 3.24 4.05 11.42
C ILE A 287 4.44 4.80 12.02
N SER A 288 4.98 4.28 13.11
CA SER A 288 6.15 4.84 13.78
C SER A 288 7.05 3.75 14.37
N GLY A 289 8.24 4.16 14.82
CA GLY A 289 9.26 3.26 15.35
C GLY A 289 10.43 3.20 14.37
N ALA A 290 11.43 4.05 14.62
CA ALA A 290 12.60 4.18 13.77
C ALA A 290 13.34 2.84 13.62
N SER A 291 13.97 2.64 12.45
CA SER A 291 14.82 1.48 12.13
C SER A 291 14.12 0.12 11.94
N ILE A 292 12.79 0.08 11.95
CA ILE A 292 12.03 -1.17 11.82
C ILE A 292 11.06 -1.14 10.64
N THR A 293 10.97 -2.27 9.93
CA THR A 293 10.01 -2.50 8.85
C THR A 293 8.65 -2.94 9.38
N LYS A 294 7.60 -2.29 8.88
CA LYS A 294 6.20 -2.71 9.04
C LYS A 294 5.65 -3.19 7.70
N THR A 295 5.12 -4.41 7.67
CA THR A 295 4.75 -5.09 6.42
C THR A 295 3.23 -5.23 6.31
N LEU A 296 2.65 -4.83 5.18
CA LEU A 296 1.25 -5.13 4.89
C LEU A 296 1.06 -6.63 4.65
N LEU A 297 0.02 -7.21 5.25
CA LEU A 297 -0.38 -8.61 5.00
C LEU A 297 -1.42 -8.77 3.88
N GLY A 298 -1.91 -7.68 3.32
CA GLY A 298 -2.95 -7.69 2.30
C GLY A 298 -3.32 -6.28 1.84
N ASN A 299 -4.17 -6.21 0.82
CA ASN A 299 -4.74 -4.93 0.38
C ASN A 299 -5.43 -4.23 1.55
N THR A 300 -5.19 -2.93 1.65
CA THR A 300 -5.58 -2.11 2.79
C THR A 300 -6.06 -0.75 2.31
N THR A 301 -7.04 -0.17 2.99
CA THR A 301 -7.59 1.15 2.66
C THR A 301 -7.49 2.07 3.86
N ALA A 302 -7.08 3.33 3.66
CA ALA A 302 -7.26 4.41 4.62
C ALA A 302 -8.29 5.43 4.09
N THR A 303 -9.17 5.90 4.97
CA THR A 303 -10.29 6.81 4.60
C THR A 303 -10.17 8.23 5.13
N SER A 304 -9.23 8.53 6.04
CA SER A 304 -9.00 9.89 6.54
C SER A 304 -7.52 10.30 6.64
N THR A 305 -6.66 9.55 7.32
CA THR A 305 -5.24 9.93 7.44
C THR A 305 -4.34 8.71 7.46
N ILE A 306 -3.24 8.80 6.72
CA ILE A 306 -2.11 7.88 6.82
C ILE A 306 -0.83 8.69 7.02
N ALA A 307 -0.12 8.43 8.13
CA ALA A 307 1.16 9.06 8.40
C ALA A 307 2.21 8.00 8.70
N ILE A 308 3.28 7.99 7.91
CA ILE A 308 4.52 7.27 8.22
C ILE A 308 5.42 8.29 8.91
N GLU A 309 5.38 8.33 10.24
CA GLU A 309 6.16 9.28 11.04
C GLU A 309 7.65 8.92 11.02
N SER A 310 7.98 7.63 10.92
CA SER A 310 9.35 7.11 10.92
C SER A 310 9.36 5.62 10.54
N GLY A 311 10.55 5.08 10.22
CA GLY A 311 10.73 3.66 9.91
C GLY A 311 10.36 3.32 8.47
N THR A 312 10.11 2.04 8.20
CA THR A 312 9.83 1.56 6.84
C THR A 312 8.44 0.95 6.74
N LEU A 313 7.63 1.38 5.77
CA LEU A 313 6.41 0.67 5.34
C LEU A 313 6.75 -0.21 4.12
N ALA A 314 6.62 -1.53 4.27
CA ALA A 314 6.76 -2.48 3.17
C ALA A 314 5.38 -2.89 2.63
N LEU A 315 5.12 -2.51 1.38
CA LEU A 315 3.88 -2.83 0.66
C LEU A 315 3.92 -4.25 0.07
N THR A 316 5.12 -4.77 -0.20
CA THR A 316 5.35 -6.05 -0.90
C THR A 316 4.66 -6.08 -2.27
N THR A 317 3.56 -6.79 -2.44
CA THR A 317 2.73 -6.87 -3.65
C THR A 317 1.36 -6.21 -3.50
N TYR A 318 1.04 -5.71 -2.30
CA TYR A 318 -0.30 -5.24 -1.97
C TYR A 318 -0.54 -3.77 -2.30
N THR A 319 -1.81 -3.45 -2.54
CA THR A 319 -2.26 -2.08 -2.75
C THR A 319 -2.67 -1.44 -1.44
N PHE A 320 -2.15 -0.24 -1.17
CA PHE A 320 -2.65 0.65 -0.14
C PHE A 320 -3.48 1.76 -0.79
N GLU A 321 -4.80 1.69 -0.67
CA GLU A 321 -5.69 2.74 -1.20
C GLU A 321 -5.89 3.86 -0.18
N VAL A 322 -5.75 5.10 -0.63
CA VAL A 322 -5.86 6.30 0.21
C VAL A 322 -7.00 7.16 -0.31
N SER A 323 -8.22 6.90 0.17
CA SER A 323 -9.45 7.58 -0.27
C SER A 323 -9.74 8.80 0.60
N GLY A 324 -9.86 10.00 0.02
CA GLY A 324 -10.21 11.23 0.74
C GLY A 324 -9.25 11.64 1.86
N SER A 325 -8.07 11.01 1.94
CA SER A 325 -7.19 11.10 3.10
C SER A 325 -5.96 11.97 2.87
N THR A 326 -5.41 12.53 3.95
CA THR A 326 -4.05 13.07 4.00
C THR A 326 -3.05 11.91 4.05
N TYR A 327 -2.05 11.92 3.16
CA TYR A 327 -0.91 11.00 3.20
C TYR A 327 0.38 11.81 3.42
N THR A 328 1.13 11.43 4.45
CA THR A 328 2.45 11.99 4.73
C THR A 328 3.45 10.86 4.95
N ASN A 329 4.60 10.94 4.30
CA ASN A 329 5.71 10.03 4.51
C ASN A 329 6.95 10.79 4.99
N SER A 330 7.37 10.51 6.22
CA SER A 330 8.62 10.95 6.84
C SER A 330 9.56 9.77 7.15
N GLY A 331 9.27 8.61 6.56
CA GLY A 331 10.11 7.41 6.62
C GLY A 331 10.43 6.89 5.23
N THR A 332 10.46 5.57 5.09
CA THR A 332 10.73 4.90 3.80
C THR A 332 9.56 4.00 3.41
N VAL A 333 9.19 4.01 2.12
CA VAL A 333 8.25 3.05 1.54
C VAL A 333 9.01 2.11 0.62
N THR A 334 8.87 0.81 0.86
CA THR A 334 9.47 -0.24 0.03
C THR A 334 8.41 -1.11 -0.62
N ARG A 335 8.70 -1.58 -1.84
CA ARG A 335 7.75 -2.29 -2.68
C ARG A 335 8.46 -3.32 -3.56
N THR A 336 7.74 -4.38 -3.91
CA THR A 336 8.10 -5.30 -5.01
C THR A 336 7.22 -4.97 -6.21
N THR A 337 5.90 -5.16 -6.07
CA THR A 337 4.87 -4.74 -7.04
C THR A 337 3.72 -3.98 -6.39
N GLY A 338 3.73 -3.82 -5.07
CA GLY A 338 2.72 -3.06 -4.33
C GLY A 338 2.80 -1.57 -4.64
N LYS A 339 1.67 -0.90 -4.44
CA LYS A 339 1.50 0.53 -4.76
C LYS A 339 0.65 1.25 -3.72
N ILE A 340 0.86 2.56 -3.61
CA ILE A 340 -0.05 3.45 -2.89
C ILE A 340 -0.91 4.14 -3.94
N VAL A 341 -2.23 4.06 -3.79
CA VAL A 341 -3.17 4.71 -4.72
C VAL A 341 -3.70 5.96 -4.06
N LYS A 342 -3.33 7.11 -4.60
CA LYS A 342 -3.82 8.43 -4.17
C LYS A 342 -3.82 9.38 -5.35
N ALA A 343 -4.95 10.03 -5.60
CA ALA A 343 -5.06 11.02 -6.66
C ALA A 343 -4.03 12.15 -6.50
N SER A 344 -3.34 12.42 -7.60
CA SER A 344 -2.38 13.50 -7.76
C SER A 344 -3.03 14.77 -8.34
N ALA A 345 -2.32 15.89 -8.25
CA ALA A 345 -2.71 17.17 -8.84
C ALA A 345 -1.53 17.75 -9.62
N SER A 346 -1.79 18.51 -10.68
CA SER A 346 -0.73 19.10 -11.50
C SER A 346 -1.11 20.47 -12.04
N GLN A 347 -0.10 21.27 -12.36
CA GLN A 347 -0.25 22.56 -13.02
C GLN A 347 1.04 22.99 -13.72
N PHE A 348 0.91 23.86 -14.73
CA PHE A 348 2.01 24.70 -15.17
C PHE A 348 2.33 25.76 -14.09
N ASP A 349 3.61 26.05 -13.85
CA ASP A 349 4.06 27.03 -12.86
C ASP A 349 5.15 27.98 -13.40
N ASP A 350 5.51 28.98 -12.59
CA ASP A 350 6.54 29.98 -12.86
C ASP A 350 7.96 29.61 -12.39
N GLY A 351 8.18 28.35 -12.03
CA GLY A 351 9.39 27.84 -11.37
C GLY A 351 9.39 27.98 -9.85
N SER A 352 8.52 28.82 -9.29
CA SER A 352 8.33 28.99 -7.83
C SER A 352 7.14 28.19 -7.29
N GLY A 353 6.36 27.56 -8.16
CA GLY A 353 5.14 26.83 -7.83
C GLY A 353 3.87 27.63 -7.89
N THR A 354 3.97 28.89 -8.32
CA THR A 354 2.80 29.71 -8.56
C THR A 354 2.28 29.39 -9.96
N GLY A 355 0.99 29.05 -10.05
CA GLY A 355 0.38 28.67 -11.33
C GLY A 355 0.60 29.73 -12.42
N LYS A 356 1.09 29.30 -13.58
CA LYS A 356 1.40 30.15 -14.72
C LYS A 356 0.81 29.53 -15.98
N SER A 357 0.09 30.32 -16.78
CA SER A 357 -0.60 29.83 -17.99
C SER A 357 -0.06 30.42 -19.29
N SER A 358 0.89 31.34 -19.22
CA SER A 358 1.50 31.98 -20.38
C SER A 358 3.00 32.20 -20.16
N TYR A 359 3.80 31.87 -21.16
CA TYR A 359 5.26 31.95 -21.14
C TYR A 359 5.79 32.84 -22.26
N ASN A 360 6.92 33.50 -22.04
CA ASN A 360 7.61 34.26 -23.07
C ASN A 360 8.87 33.52 -23.56
N ALA A 361 8.75 32.86 -24.71
CA ALA A 361 9.82 32.07 -25.30
C ALA A 361 11.03 32.94 -25.72
N ASP A 362 10.81 34.17 -26.17
CA ASP A 362 11.89 35.12 -26.52
C ASP A 362 12.66 35.60 -25.28
N ALA A 363 11.97 35.73 -24.15
CA ALA A 363 12.58 36.06 -22.87
C ALA A 363 13.29 34.87 -22.21
N ARG A 364 13.32 33.69 -22.87
CA ARG A 364 13.85 32.43 -22.33
C ARG A 364 13.17 32.00 -21.04
N ASP A 365 11.87 32.24 -20.92
CA ASP A 365 11.07 31.62 -19.88
C ASP A 365 11.26 30.09 -19.93
N SER A 366 11.17 29.44 -18.79
CA SER A 366 11.11 27.98 -18.74
C SER A 366 9.66 27.56 -18.59
N ALA A 367 9.18 26.66 -19.46
CA ALA A 367 7.93 25.96 -19.25
C ALA A 367 8.15 24.96 -18.10
N ALA A 368 7.61 25.28 -16.93
CA ALA A 368 7.78 24.48 -15.71
C ALA A 368 6.45 23.85 -15.30
N VAL A 369 6.52 22.61 -14.81
CA VAL A 369 5.35 21.85 -14.35
C VAL A 369 5.56 21.44 -12.90
N GLN A 370 4.51 21.61 -12.10
CA GLN A 370 4.40 21.04 -10.78
C GLN A 370 3.45 19.85 -10.79
N VAL A 371 3.87 18.75 -10.18
CA VAL A 371 3.02 17.62 -9.82
C VAL A 371 3.04 17.47 -8.31
N THR A 372 1.87 17.54 -7.69
CA THR A 372 1.67 17.20 -6.27
C THR A 372 1.13 15.77 -6.22
N ASP A 373 2.01 14.84 -5.89
CA ASP A 373 1.69 13.43 -5.75
C ASP A 373 2.41 12.88 -4.52
N THR A 374 1.70 12.91 -3.39
CA THR A 374 2.29 12.43 -2.15
C THR A 374 2.54 10.92 -2.17
N SER A 375 1.90 10.14 -3.05
CA SER A 375 2.12 8.69 -3.13
C SER A 375 3.51 8.34 -3.68
N LEU A 376 4.11 9.25 -4.46
CA LEU A 376 5.46 9.13 -5.02
C LEU A 376 6.59 9.53 -4.06
N ASN A 377 6.27 10.04 -2.87
CA ASN A 377 7.25 10.25 -1.80
C ASN A 377 7.58 8.91 -1.13
N PHE A 378 8.69 8.29 -1.54
CA PHE A 378 9.15 6.99 -1.05
C PHE A 378 10.23 7.09 0.01
N ASP A 379 11.14 8.06 -0.08
CA ASP A 379 12.26 8.15 0.84
C ASP A 379 12.38 9.55 1.44
N ALA A 380 12.04 9.69 2.71
CA ALA A 380 12.20 10.95 3.42
C ALA A 380 13.66 11.42 3.56
N ALA A 381 14.65 10.57 3.28
CA ALA A 381 16.06 10.92 3.28
C ALA A 381 16.59 11.45 1.93
N ALA A 382 15.83 11.31 0.85
CA ALA A 382 16.23 11.73 -0.50
C ALA A 382 15.10 12.47 -1.22
N ALA A 383 15.43 13.22 -2.27
CA ALA A 383 14.42 13.76 -3.16
C ALA A 383 14.05 12.69 -4.21
N ASP A 384 12.77 12.35 -4.28
CA ASP A 384 12.27 11.43 -5.30
C ASP A 384 12.10 12.13 -6.67
N THR A 385 11.95 11.34 -7.73
CA THR A 385 11.78 11.85 -9.10
C THR A 385 10.64 11.17 -9.84
N GLN A 386 10.04 11.91 -10.79
CA GLN A 386 9.00 11.44 -11.71
C GLN A 386 9.17 12.15 -13.05
N SER A 387 8.63 11.60 -14.14
CA SER A 387 8.70 12.22 -15.47
C SER A 387 7.36 12.80 -15.91
N VAL A 388 7.43 13.89 -16.68
CA VAL A 388 6.30 14.51 -17.41
C VAL A 388 6.72 14.78 -18.85
N THR A 389 5.78 14.70 -19.78
CA THR A 389 5.99 15.12 -21.17
C THR A 389 5.35 16.48 -21.39
N ILE A 390 6.10 17.42 -21.95
CA ILE A 390 5.63 18.76 -22.34
C ILE A 390 5.68 18.85 -23.86
N THR A 391 4.60 19.33 -24.46
CA THR A 391 4.44 19.51 -25.90
C THR A 391 4.23 20.99 -26.21
N ALA A 392 5.02 21.53 -27.14
CA ALA A 392 4.83 22.86 -27.72
C ALA A 392 4.25 22.73 -29.13
N THR A 393 3.33 23.62 -29.49
CA THR A 393 2.74 23.69 -30.84
C THR A 393 2.74 25.12 -31.35
N SER A 394 3.58 25.41 -32.35
CA SER A 394 3.68 26.72 -33.01
C SER A 394 4.25 26.56 -34.42
N GLY A 395 3.43 26.21 -35.39
CA GLY A 395 3.88 25.92 -36.77
C GLY A 395 4.64 24.59 -36.93
N LEU A 396 5.23 24.09 -35.84
CA LEU A 396 5.72 22.73 -35.62
C LEU A 396 5.13 22.17 -34.32
N ILE A 397 5.19 20.86 -34.15
CA ILE A 397 4.87 20.17 -32.90
C ILE A 397 6.17 19.56 -32.39
N ASP A 398 6.54 19.92 -31.17
CA ASP A 398 7.71 19.40 -30.48
C ASP A 398 7.30 18.88 -29.10
N SER A 399 7.88 17.77 -28.66
CA SER A 399 7.53 17.09 -27.40
C SER A 399 8.75 16.59 -26.67
N GLU A 400 8.89 17.02 -25.43
CA GLU A 400 10.02 16.70 -24.58
C GLU A 400 9.61 16.05 -23.27
N THR A 401 10.36 15.02 -22.86
CA THR A 401 10.16 14.37 -21.57
C THR A 401 11.18 14.89 -20.58
N ILE A 402 10.70 15.49 -19.50
CA ILE A 402 11.54 16.04 -18.43
C ILE A 402 11.38 15.27 -17.14
N THR A 403 12.44 15.31 -16.33
CA THR A 403 12.42 14.82 -14.95
C THR A 403 11.98 15.94 -14.02
N LEU A 404 10.96 15.66 -13.21
CA LEU A 404 10.55 16.43 -12.06
C LEU A 404 11.23 15.86 -10.82
N THR A 405 11.73 16.73 -9.95
CA THR A 405 12.37 16.36 -8.68
C THR A 405 11.57 16.94 -7.53
N GLU A 406 11.47 16.24 -6.41
CA GLU A 406 10.86 16.80 -5.21
C GLU A 406 11.52 18.14 -4.81
N THR A 407 10.70 19.13 -4.49
CA THR A 407 11.13 20.49 -4.09
C THR A 407 11.88 20.53 -2.76
N GLY A 408 11.79 19.44 -2.00
CA GLY A 408 12.56 19.11 -0.82
C GLY A 408 12.24 17.67 -0.42
N ASN A 409 13.10 17.05 0.38
CA ASN A 409 12.89 15.67 0.82
C ASN A 409 11.51 15.51 1.46
N ALA A 410 10.80 14.45 1.10
CA ALA A 410 9.52 14.07 1.69
C ALA A 410 8.38 15.08 1.50
N THR A 411 8.46 15.96 0.49
CA THR A 411 7.42 16.96 0.23
C THR A 411 6.23 16.42 -0.56
N GLY A 412 6.41 15.40 -1.40
CA GLY A 412 5.41 14.95 -2.36
C GLY A 412 5.08 15.99 -3.43
N ILE A 413 5.92 17.02 -3.58
CA ILE A 413 5.75 18.11 -4.54
C ILE A 413 6.93 18.06 -5.49
N PHE A 414 6.70 17.68 -6.74
CA PHE A 414 7.70 17.49 -7.78
C PHE A 414 7.65 18.66 -8.76
N ARG A 415 8.82 19.21 -9.11
CA ARG A 415 8.96 20.29 -10.08
C ARG A 415 10.14 20.09 -11.02
N GLY A 416 10.00 20.66 -12.21
CA GLY A 416 11.01 20.66 -13.25
C GLY A 416 10.52 21.51 -14.42
N GLY A 417 11.45 21.96 -15.25
CA GLY A 417 11.10 22.80 -16.39
C GLY A 417 12.10 22.68 -17.52
N ILE A 418 11.67 23.13 -18.68
CA ILE A 418 12.44 23.12 -19.92
C ILE A 418 12.42 24.48 -20.58
N GLN A 419 13.52 24.84 -21.25
CA GLN A 419 13.65 26.11 -21.96
C GLN A 419 13.14 26.01 -23.38
N PHE A 420 12.71 27.14 -23.94
CA PHE A 420 12.38 27.25 -25.36
C PHE A 420 13.61 27.45 -26.24
N GLN A 421 13.48 27.05 -27.50
CA GLN A 421 14.44 27.29 -28.57
C GLN A 421 13.73 27.68 -29.87
N LEU A 422 14.15 28.77 -30.51
CA LEU A 422 13.66 29.10 -31.85
C LEU A 422 14.33 28.15 -32.85
N SER A 423 13.56 27.32 -33.55
CA SER A 423 14.10 26.32 -34.48
C SER A 423 13.18 26.04 -35.66
N GLY A 424 13.80 25.80 -36.83
CA GLY A 424 13.11 25.37 -38.04
C GLY A 424 12.71 23.90 -38.05
N SER A 425 13.23 23.12 -37.10
CA SER A 425 13.12 21.66 -37.03
C SER A 425 13.03 21.20 -35.58
N ASP A 426 12.45 20.03 -35.34
CA ASP A 426 12.42 19.34 -34.04
C ASP A 426 13.84 18.85 -33.66
N VAL A 427 14.38 19.38 -32.57
CA VAL A 427 15.71 19.08 -32.00
C VAL A 427 15.55 18.76 -30.52
N SER A 428 15.97 17.55 -30.13
CA SER A 428 15.76 17.12 -28.75
C SER A 428 16.57 17.91 -27.70
N GLY A 429 15.94 18.17 -26.55
CA GLY A 429 16.53 18.74 -25.34
C GLY A 429 16.02 20.14 -24.97
N LYS A 430 15.22 20.78 -25.82
CA LYS A 430 14.53 22.06 -25.57
C LYS A 430 13.19 22.08 -26.29
N LEU A 431 12.28 22.97 -25.87
CA LEU A 431 11.00 23.17 -26.58
C LEU A 431 11.18 24.06 -27.80
N ASP A 432 11.21 23.46 -28.97
CA ASP A 432 11.33 24.15 -30.24
C ASP A 432 10.02 24.87 -30.62
N TYR A 433 10.15 26.06 -31.20
CA TYR A 433 9.01 26.86 -31.65
C TYR A 433 9.28 27.68 -32.91
N GLN A 434 8.21 28.03 -33.63
CA GLN A 434 8.20 28.98 -34.76
C GLN A 434 7.06 30.00 -34.59
N GLY A 435 7.25 30.98 -33.71
CA GLY A 435 6.23 31.99 -33.37
C GLY A 435 5.46 31.72 -32.08
N PRO A 436 4.32 32.42 -31.86
CA PRO A 436 3.47 32.18 -30.70
C PRO A 436 2.65 30.90 -30.86
N GLY A 437 2.37 30.22 -29.76
CA GLY A 437 1.73 28.91 -29.78
C GLY A 437 1.11 28.45 -28.47
N THR A 438 0.77 27.18 -28.43
CA THR A 438 0.18 26.50 -27.27
C THR A 438 1.15 25.52 -26.64
N LEU A 439 1.01 25.34 -25.33
CA LEU A 439 1.67 24.29 -24.56
C LEU A 439 0.63 23.30 -24.06
N SER A 440 1.03 22.05 -23.95
CA SER A 440 0.37 21.06 -23.11
C SER A 440 1.39 20.26 -22.34
N TYR A 441 1.02 19.76 -21.17
CA TYR A 441 1.77 18.69 -20.52
C TYR A 441 0.86 17.49 -20.25
N ALA A 442 1.46 16.32 -20.16
CA ALA A 442 0.81 15.10 -19.71
C ALA A 442 1.78 14.30 -18.84
N TYR A 443 1.29 13.77 -17.72
CA TYR A 443 2.01 12.75 -16.95
C TYR A 443 1.08 11.60 -16.59
N THR A 444 1.71 10.49 -16.26
CA THR A 444 1.09 9.28 -15.70
C THR A 444 1.89 8.92 -14.47
N ASP A 445 1.19 8.68 -13.35
CA ASP A 445 1.81 8.18 -12.13
C ASP A 445 2.52 6.85 -12.42
N SER A 446 3.80 6.76 -12.03
CA SER A 446 4.62 5.57 -12.23
C SER A 446 4.16 4.36 -11.42
N GLN A 447 3.30 4.56 -10.42
CA GLN A 447 2.65 3.52 -9.61
C GLN A 447 1.22 3.21 -10.04
N ASP A 448 0.49 4.20 -10.55
CA ASP A 448 -0.89 4.03 -10.97
C ASP A 448 -1.14 4.57 -12.38
N SER A 449 -1.17 3.67 -13.36
CA SER A 449 -1.45 4.06 -14.75
C SER A 449 -2.82 4.71 -14.97
N ASN A 450 -3.74 4.59 -14.00
CA ASN A 450 -5.04 5.25 -14.05
C ASN A 450 -4.99 6.67 -13.48
N ASP A 451 -3.97 7.01 -12.69
CA ASP A 451 -3.76 8.36 -12.20
C ASP A 451 -2.92 9.14 -13.22
N THR A 452 -3.59 10.04 -13.92
CA THR A 452 -3.02 10.83 -15.01
C THR A 452 -3.40 12.27 -14.80
N GLY A 453 -2.53 13.18 -15.21
CA GLY A 453 -2.84 14.60 -15.22
C GLY A 453 -2.32 15.27 -16.47
N SER A 454 -3.01 16.33 -16.86
CA SER A 454 -2.66 17.13 -18.01
C SER A 454 -3.09 18.57 -17.78
N GLY A 455 -2.47 19.48 -18.52
CA GLY A 455 -2.82 20.89 -18.50
C GLY A 455 -2.37 21.57 -19.79
N THR A 456 -2.93 22.75 -20.05
CA THR A 456 -2.63 23.55 -21.23
C THR A 456 -2.19 24.95 -20.84
N GLY A 457 -1.39 25.56 -21.70
CA GLY A 457 -0.90 26.92 -21.56
C GLY A 457 -0.64 27.54 -22.92
N SER A 458 -0.13 28.76 -22.93
CA SER A 458 0.29 29.46 -24.13
C SER A 458 1.73 29.94 -24.01
N PHE A 459 2.32 30.26 -25.15
CA PHE A 459 3.56 31.01 -25.16
C PHE A 459 3.59 32.02 -26.30
N THR A 460 4.28 33.14 -26.06
CA THR A 460 4.63 34.11 -27.08
C THR A 460 6.05 33.88 -27.56
N GLY A 461 6.33 34.11 -28.84
CA GLY A 461 7.68 34.03 -29.39
C GLY A 461 7.75 34.64 -30.78
N THR A 462 8.94 35.07 -31.17
CA THR A 462 9.18 35.67 -32.47
C THR A 462 9.02 34.60 -33.55
N ALA A 463 8.22 34.88 -34.58
CA ALA A 463 8.16 34.03 -35.76
C ALA A 463 9.50 34.08 -36.49
N ALA A 464 10.00 32.94 -36.97
CA ALA A 464 11.23 32.89 -37.75
C ALA A 464 11.12 33.90 -38.91
N GLY A 465 11.95 34.96 -38.88
CA GLY A 465 11.87 36.04 -39.84
C GLY A 465 12.10 35.52 -41.26
N GLY A 466 11.08 35.62 -42.11
CA GLY A 466 11.25 35.46 -43.55
C GLY A 466 12.16 36.58 -44.05
N GLY A 467 13.45 36.28 -44.22
CA GLY A 467 14.41 37.17 -44.85
C GLY A 467 13.99 37.43 -46.31
N GLY A 468 13.23 38.50 -46.53
CA GLY A 468 12.92 39.04 -47.84
C GLY A 468 14.19 39.64 -48.47
N GLY A 469 14.93 38.83 -49.22
CA GLY A 469 16.02 39.25 -50.08
C GLY A 469 15.59 39.18 -51.56
N GLY A 470 14.81 40.16 -52.01
CA GLY A 470 14.54 40.36 -53.43
C GLY A 470 15.74 41.01 -54.12
N GLY A 471 16.37 40.28 -55.03
CA GLY A 471 17.45 40.79 -55.90
C GLY A 471 17.52 39.94 -57.16
N GLY A 472 16.92 40.43 -58.24
CA GLY A 472 16.92 39.78 -59.55
C GLY A 472 18.32 39.63 -60.13
N GLY A 473 18.61 38.42 -60.60
CA GLY A 473 19.80 38.05 -61.34
C GLY A 473 19.59 36.66 -61.89
N ALA A 474 18.92 36.56 -63.04
CA ALA A 474 18.78 35.30 -63.75
C ALA A 474 20.17 34.79 -64.14
N VAL A 475 20.64 33.76 -63.45
CA VAL A 475 21.74 32.91 -63.88
C VAL A 475 21.17 31.50 -64.05
N ALA A 476 21.53 30.90 -65.18
CA ALA A 476 20.84 29.80 -65.84
C ALA A 476 20.54 28.58 -64.97
N ALA A 477 19.41 27.93 -65.29
CA ALA A 477 19.10 26.58 -64.84
C ALA A 477 20.27 25.63 -65.12
N THR A 478 20.70 24.88 -64.11
CA THR A 478 21.56 23.73 -64.32
C THR A 478 20.80 22.70 -65.17
N PRO A 479 21.29 22.32 -66.36
CA PRO A 479 20.62 21.36 -67.23
C PRO A 479 20.47 19.99 -66.55
N ALA A 480 19.44 19.26 -66.94
CA ALA A 480 19.31 17.85 -66.63
C ALA A 480 20.57 17.10 -67.12
N VAL A 481 21.07 16.16 -66.31
CA VAL A 481 22.12 15.22 -66.72
C VAL A 481 21.58 14.40 -67.89
N PRO A 482 22.20 14.46 -69.09
CA PRO A 482 21.79 13.65 -70.23
C PRO A 482 21.94 12.16 -69.93
N ALA A 483 21.05 11.34 -70.48
CA ALA A 483 21.22 9.90 -70.48
C ALA A 483 22.55 9.53 -71.15
N THR A 484 23.32 8.65 -70.52
CA THR A 484 24.53 8.05 -71.09
C THR A 484 24.14 7.32 -72.38
N PRO A 485 24.67 7.69 -73.56
CA PRO A 485 24.42 6.97 -74.80
C PRO A 485 24.87 5.51 -74.69
N ALA A 486 24.11 4.59 -75.29
CA ALA A 486 24.56 3.21 -75.45
C ALA A 486 25.86 3.17 -76.27
N THR A 487 26.85 2.43 -75.78
CA THR A 487 28.08 2.13 -76.52
C THR A 487 27.71 1.39 -77.81
N PRO A 488 28.07 1.89 -79.01
CA PRO A 488 27.88 1.17 -80.25
C PRO A 488 28.61 -0.17 -80.20
N ALA A 489 27.94 -1.25 -80.61
CA ALA A 489 28.59 -2.55 -80.79
C ALA A 489 29.63 -2.41 -81.93
N THR A 490 30.88 -2.81 -81.63
CA THR A 490 31.88 -3.09 -82.66
C THR A 490 31.34 -4.18 -83.58
N PRO A 491 31.38 -4.02 -84.91
CA PRO A 491 30.96 -5.08 -85.82
C PRO A 491 31.96 -6.23 -85.73
N THR A 492 31.49 -7.38 -85.25
CA THR A 492 32.15 -8.67 -85.45
C THR A 492 31.19 -9.54 -86.26
N GLU A 493 31.70 -10.22 -87.28
CA GLU A 493 30.95 -10.90 -88.34
C GLU A 493 30.19 -12.18 -87.91
N THR A 494 29.38 -12.17 -86.85
CA THR A 494 28.52 -13.33 -86.54
C THR A 494 27.23 -12.90 -85.82
N PRO A 495 26.04 -13.43 -86.17
CA PRO A 495 24.75 -12.76 -85.92
C PRO A 495 24.42 -12.53 -84.44
N ALA A 496 24.12 -11.27 -84.09
CA ALA A 496 23.63 -10.88 -82.77
C ALA A 496 22.14 -11.24 -82.58
N THR A 497 21.83 -11.74 -81.40
CA THR A 497 20.49 -12.13 -80.92
C THR A 497 19.54 -10.91 -80.80
N PRO A 498 18.23 -11.05 -81.06
CA PRO A 498 17.27 -9.93 -81.12
C PRO A 498 17.21 -9.07 -79.86
N ALA A 499 17.04 -7.75 -80.05
CA ALA A 499 16.83 -6.78 -78.97
C ALA A 499 15.51 -7.02 -78.22
N THR A 500 15.57 -6.89 -76.90
CA THR A 500 14.44 -7.06 -75.96
C THR A 500 13.42 -5.91 -76.12
N PRO A 501 12.10 -6.19 -76.21
CA PRO A 501 11.06 -5.16 -76.30
C PRO A 501 11.02 -4.22 -75.08
N ALA A 502 10.60 -2.96 -75.31
CA ALA A 502 10.46 -1.97 -74.26
C ALA A 502 9.36 -2.33 -73.25
N THR A 503 9.68 -2.18 -71.96
CA THR A 503 8.75 -2.36 -70.84
C THR A 503 7.68 -1.25 -70.83
N PRO A 504 6.37 -1.59 -70.75
CA PRO A 504 5.32 -0.58 -70.63
C PRO A 504 5.47 0.29 -69.37
N ALA A 505 5.02 1.54 -69.46
CA ALA A 505 4.99 2.44 -68.31
C ALA A 505 4.10 1.86 -67.19
N VAL A 506 4.65 1.80 -65.97
CA VAL A 506 3.90 1.44 -64.75
C VAL A 506 2.94 2.60 -64.43
N PRO A 507 1.63 2.35 -64.29
CA PRO A 507 0.67 3.37 -63.86
C PRO A 507 1.10 3.98 -62.52
N ALA A 508 0.91 5.29 -62.35
CA ALA A 508 1.21 5.97 -61.09
C ALA A 508 0.43 5.31 -59.93
N THR A 509 1.15 4.89 -58.89
CA THR A 509 0.55 4.47 -57.62
C THR A 509 -0.22 5.66 -57.03
N PRO A 510 -1.49 5.51 -56.62
CA PRO A 510 -2.25 6.59 -55.99
C PRO A 510 -1.51 7.14 -54.78
N ALA A 511 -1.53 8.46 -54.57
CA ALA A 511 -0.92 9.10 -53.42
C ALA A 511 -1.48 8.47 -52.12
N ALA A 512 -0.59 7.95 -51.26
CA ALA A 512 -0.97 7.47 -49.95
C ALA A 512 -1.60 8.64 -49.14
N PRO A 513 -2.65 8.39 -48.34
CA PRO A 513 -3.26 9.43 -47.52
C PRO A 513 -2.22 10.01 -46.55
N SER A 514 -2.16 11.33 -46.42
CA SER A 514 -1.27 12.01 -45.47
C SER A 514 -1.82 11.93 -44.04
N LEU A 515 -0.95 12.12 -43.04
CA LEU A 515 -1.37 12.25 -41.64
C LEU A 515 -2.35 13.43 -41.44
N ASP A 516 -2.22 14.51 -42.22
CA ASP A 516 -3.16 15.64 -42.21
C ASP A 516 -4.59 15.24 -42.63
N ASN A 517 -4.71 14.31 -43.58
CA ASN A 517 -6.02 13.79 -44.00
C ASN A 517 -6.67 12.95 -42.89
N VAL A 518 -5.88 12.19 -42.14
CA VAL A 518 -6.36 11.42 -40.97
C VAL A 518 -6.81 12.37 -39.86
N GLN A 519 -6.01 13.40 -39.56
CA GLN A 519 -6.33 14.38 -38.52
C GLN A 519 -7.61 15.15 -38.84
N THR A 520 -7.81 15.54 -40.10
CA THR A 520 -9.04 16.22 -40.55
C THR A 520 -10.27 15.34 -40.40
N LYS A 521 -10.16 14.04 -40.68
CA LYS A 521 -11.25 13.08 -40.49
C LYS A 521 -11.54 12.82 -39.01
N ILE A 522 -10.52 12.76 -38.15
CA ILE A 522 -10.69 12.65 -36.69
C ILE A 522 -11.44 13.88 -36.15
N ALA A 523 -11.05 15.08 -36.57
CA ALA A 523 -11.75 16.32 -36.18
C ALA A 523 -13.23 16.32 -36.62
N SER A 524 -13.54 15.83 -37.83
CA SER A 524 -14.92 15.64 -38.31
C SER A 524 -15.70 14.65 -37.43
N VAL A 525 -15.11 13.51 -37.08
CA VAL A 525 -15.73 12.50 -36.22
C VAL A 525 -16.02 13.07 -34.82
N VAL A 526 -15.07 13.79 -34.22
CA VAL A 526 -15.25 14.43 -32.91
C VAL A 526 -16.40 15.45 -32.95
N ALA A 527 -16.48 16.27 -34.00
CA ALA A 527 -17.57 17.23 -34.18
C ALA A 527 -18.94 16.54 -34.33
N LYS A 528 -19.00 15.41 -35.05
CA LYS A 528 -20.23 14.63 -35.24
C LYS A 528 -20.66 13.91 -33.97
N ILE A 529 -19.73 13.33 -33.21
CA ILE A 529 -20.01 12.70 -31.92
C ILE A 529 -20.52 13.73 -30.91
N ALA A 530 -19.94 14.92 -30.87
CA ALA A 530 -20.38 16.01 -30.00
C ALA A 530 -21.81 16.50 -30.31
N ALA A 531 -22.27 16.33 -31.55
CA ALA A 531 -23.64 16.65 -31.96
C ALA A 531 -24.67 15.54 -31.67
N LEU A 532 -24.23 14.34 -31.25
CA LEU A 532 -25.13 13.24 -30.93
C LEU A 532 -25.82 13.47 -29.58
N THR A 533 -27.13 13.44 -29.59
CA THR A 533 -28.02 13.41 -28.41
C THR A 533 -28.70 12.04 -28.25
N LYS A 534 -29.35 11.80 -27.11
CA LYS A 534 -30.09 10.57 -26.80
C LYS A 534 -31.19 10.21 -27.83
N SER A 535 -31.63 11.18 -28.63
CA SER A 535 -32.66 11.04 -29.68
C SER A 535 -32.09 11.12 -31.10
N SER A 536 -30.77 11.00 -31.29
CA SER A 536 -30.16 11.08 -32.61
C SER A 536 -30.65 9.94 -33.52
N PRO A 537 -30.99 10.23 -34.79
CA PRO A 537 -31.32 9.21 -35.78
C PRO A 537 -30.20 8.16 -35.92
N VAL A 538 -30.59 6.90 -36.14
CA VAL A 538 -29.66 5.79 -36.39
C VAL A 538 -28.75 6.04 -37.61
N ALA A 539 -29.22 6.83 -38.57
CA ALA A 539 -28.44 7.24 -39.75
C ALA A 539 -27.20 8.09 -39.38
N ASP A 540 -27.27 8.93 -38.34
CA ASP A 540 -26.15 9.78 -37.92
C ASP A 540 -25.06 8.95 -37.20
N ILE A 541 -25.48 7.95 -36.42
CA ILE A 541 -24.57 6.99 -35.80
C ILE A 541 -23.88 6.13 -36.89
N ALA A 542 -24.62 5.71 -37.91
CA ALA A 542 -24.06 4.98 -39.04
C ALA A 542 -23.05 5.82 -39.86
N ALA A 543 -23.30 7.12 -40.01
CA ALA A 543 -22.38 8.05 -40.67
C ALA A 543 -21.07 8.23 -39.88
N VAL A 544 -21.15 8.33 -38.55
CA VAL A 544 -19.96 8.36 -37.67
C VAL A 544 -19.16 7.05 -37.79
N GLN A 545 -19.85 5.90 -37.77
CA GLN A 545 -19.19 4.60 -37.92
C GLN A 545 -18.48 4.44 -39.27
N ALA A 546 -19.06 4.97 -40.36
CA ALA A 546 -18.46 4.95 -41.68
C ALA A 546 -17.17 5.79 -41.76
N GLU A 547 -17.12 6.95 -41.10
CA GLU A 547 -15.91 7.78 -41.06
C GLU A 547 -14.79 7.16 -40.22
N ILE A 548 -15.13 6.48 -39.11
CA ILE A 548 -14.15 5.72 -38.31
C ILE A 548 -13.51 4.60 -39.14
N VAL A 549 -14.31 3.89 -39.94
CA VAL A 549 -13.79 2.85 -40.85
C VAL A 549 -12.88 3.44 -41.94
N ALA A 550 -13.20 4.62 -42.46
CA ALA A 550 -12.36 5.31 -43.43
C ALA A 550 -11.02 5.75 -42.82
N ILE A 551 -11.00 6.22 -41.57
CA ILE A 551 -9.77 6.54 -40.83
C ILE A 551 -8.89 5.30 -40.63
N LEU A 552 -9.50 4.18 -40.23
CA LEU A 552 -8.76 2.91 -40.05
C LEU A 552 -8.09 2.43 -41.34
N ASN A 553 -8.73 2.64 -42.49
CA ASN A 553 -8.15 2.29 -43.78
C ASN A 553 -7.01 3.23 -44.18
N ASP A 554 -7.11 4.53 -43.89
CA ASP A 554 -6.04 5.49 -44.13
C ASP A 554 -4.80 5.21 -43.26
N ILE A 555 -5.00 4.87 -41.98
CA ILE A 555 -3.92 4.48 -41.06
C ILE A 555 -3.20 3.23 -41.56
N LYS A 556 -3.94 2.21 -42.01
CA LYS A 556 -3.34 1.01 -42.61
C LYS A 556 -2.54 1.31 -43.87
N ALA A 557 -3.00 2.24 -44.71
CA ALA A 557 -2.30 2.67 -45.90
C ALA A 557 -1.01 3.46 -45.57
N ILE A 558 -1.04 4.31 -44.53
CA ILE A 558 0.14 5.03 -44.03
C ILE A 558 1.18 4.04 -43.46
N GLN A 559 0.74 3.05 -42.68
CA GLN A 559 1.63 2.02 -42.14
C GLN A 559 2.30 1.19 -43.24
N ALA A 560 1.59 0.90 -44.34
CA ALA A 560 2.14 0.21 -45.50
C ALA A 560 3.09 1.10 -46.34
N ALA A 561 2.99 2.42 -46.22
CA ALA A 561 3.78 3.40 -46.98
C ALA A 561 5.03 3.92 -46.25
N GLN A 562 5.26 3.55 -44.98
CA GLN A 562 6.48 3.91 -44.25
C GLN A 562 7.68 3.11 -44.79
N PRO A 563 8.81 3.75 -45.14
CA PRO A 563 9.99 3.05 -45.61
C PRO A 563 10.56 2.17 -44.50
N ALA A 564 11.00 0.95 -44.85
CA ALA A 564 11.66 0.06 -43.90
C ALA A 564 12.91 0.74 -43.30
N PRO A 565 13.20 0.56 -41.99
CA PRO A 565 14.40 1.09 -41.37
C PRO A 565 15.67 0.63 -42.12
N GLN A 566 16.64 1.54 -42.26
CA GLN A 566 17.87 1.34 -43.04
C GLN A 566 18.91 0.43 -42.35
N GLY A 567 18.47 -0.54 -41.55
CA GLY A 567 19.33 -1.56 -40.94
C GLY A 567 19.48 -2.78 -41.84
N VAL A 568 20.69 -3.36 -41.89
CA VAL A 568 20.88 -4.68 -42.50
C VAL A 568 20.15 -5.68 -41.60
N ALA A 569 18.97 -6.16 -42.02
CA ALA A 569 18.25 -7.19 -41.29
C ALA A 569 19.09 -8.48 -41.26
N LEU A 570 19.66 -8.82 -40.11
CA LEU A 570 20.50 -10.01 -39.92
C LEU A 570 19.70 -11.20 -39.40
N GLY A 571 18.41 -11.03 -39.08
CA GLY A 571 17.53 -12.11 -38.62
C GLY A 571 17.66 -12.45 -37.13
N PHE A 572 18.19 -11.53 -36.29
CA PHE A 572 18.49 -11.82 -34.88
C PHE A 572 17.42 -11.31 -33.92
N ASN A 573 16.91 -12.17 -33.04
CA ASN A 573 16.02 -11.75 -31.95
C ASN A 573 16.72 -11.90 -30.59
N PHE A 574 17.12 -10.77 -30.00
CA PHE A 574 17.73 -10.68 -28.68
C PHE A 574 16.64 -10.67 -27.60
N VAL A 575 16.46 -11.80 -26.92
CA VAL A 575 15.45 -11.95 -25.85
C VAL A 575 16.06 -12.00 -24.43
N ARG A 576 17.36 -12.33 -24.30
CA ARG A 576 18.05 -12.49 -23.01
C ARG A 576 18.96 -11.30 -22.72
N PRO A 577 19.08 -10.86 -21.45
CA PRO A 577 20.05 -9.84 -21.08
C PRO A 577 21.48 -10.33 -21.31
N LEU A 578 22.34 -9.46 -21.86
CA LEU A 578 23.76 -9.74 -22.10
C LEU A 578 24.62 -8.74 -21.32
N ALA A 579 25.67 -9.21 -20.67
CA ALA A 579 26.56 -8.40 -19.84
C ALA A 579 28.01 -8.92 -19.92
N LEU A 580 28.94 -8.12 -19.39
CA LEU A 580 30.36 -8.45 -19.31
C LEU A 580 30.59 -9.82 -18.65
N GLY A 581 31.46 -10.63 -19.24
CA GLY A 581 31.84 -11.96 -18.76
C GLY A 581 31.03 -13.11 -19.33
N LEU A 582 29.91 -12.85 -20.04
CA LEU A 582 29.11 -13.91 -20.67
C LEU A 582 29.78 -14.49 -21.91
N SER A 583 29.62 -15.79 -22.14
CA SER A 583 30.10 -16.49 -23.33
C SER A 583 29.02 -17.41 -23.89
N HIS A 584 28.41 -17.05 -25.03
CA HIS A 584 27.41 -17.89 -25.73
C HIS A 584 27.07 -17.34 -27.11
N GLY A 585 26.21 -18.07 -27.85
CA GLY A 585 25.79 -17.74 -29.21
C GLY A 585 25.10 -16.38 -29.38
N ASP A 586 24.41 -15.85 -28.37
CA ASP A 586 23.75 -14.53 -28.52
C ASP A 586 24.74 -13.37 -28.37
N VAL A 587 25.84 -13.57 -27.62
CA VAL A 587 26.96 -12.60 -27.60
C VAL A 587 27.65 -12.58 -28.97
N ARG A 588 27.75 -13.73 -29.63
CA ARG A 588 28.25 -13.81 -31.01
C ARG A 588 27.40 -12.99 -31.97
N LYS A 589 26.07 -13.16 -31.92
CA LYS A 589 25.11 -12.37 -32.72
C LYS A 589 25.17 -10.88 -32.40
N LEU A 590 25.33 -10.52 -31.14
CA LEU A 590 25.51 -9.12 -30.72
C LEU A 590 26.76 -8.52 -31.36
N GLN A 591 27.89 -9.24 -31.33
CA GLN A 591 29.13 -8.80 -31.95
C GLN A 591 29.01 -8.70 -33.48
N GLU A 592 28.28 -9.61 -34.13
CA GLU A 592 27.97 -9.56 -35.56
C GLU A 592 27.13 -8.32 -35.92
N ALA A 593 26.11 -8.02 -35.12
CA ALA A 593 25.28 -6.82 -35.28
C ALA A 593 26.09 -5.54 -35.08
N LEU A 594 26.82 -5.42 -33.96
CA LEU A 594 27.61 -4.22 -33.65
C LEU A 594 28.75 -3.99 -34.65
N LYS A 595 29.31 -5.06 -35.24
CA LYS A 595 30.37 -4.96 -36.26
C LYS A 595 29.89 -4.30 -37.55
N THR A 596 28.59 -4.30 -37.84
CA THR A 596 28.04 -3.60 -39.02
C THR A 596 28.29 -2.09 -38.97
N ASP A 597 28.56 -1.56 -37.77
CA ASP A 597 28.84 -0.16 -37.54
C ASP A 597 30.26 0.02 -36.98
N SER A 598 31.21 0.34 -37.85
CA SER A 598 32.61 0.54 -37.48
C SER A 598 32.83 1.76 -36.56
N SER A 599 31.87 2.70 -36.48
CA SER A 599 31.93 3.82 -35.53
C SER A 599 31.67 3.36 -34.08
N VAL A 600 30.86 2.31 -33.93
CA VAL A 600 30.47 1.72 -32.65
C VAL A 600 31.42 0.58 -32.25
N TYR A 601 31.76 -0.32 -33.18
CA TYR A 601 32.60 -1.47 -32.91
C TYR A 601 33.79 -1.61 -33.88
N PRO A 602 34.79 -0.72 -33.80
CA PRO A 602 35.92 -0.69 -34.74
C PRO A 602 36.78 -1.96 -34.68
N GLU A 603 36.82 -2.64 -33.54
CA GLU A 603 37.59 -3.87 -33.38
C GLU A 603 36.95 -5.06 -34.10
N GLY A 604 35.63 -5.04 -34.31
CA GLY A 604 34.89 -6.00 -35.13
C GLY A 604 35.12 -7.48 -34.82
N ARG A 605 35.49 -7.83 -33.57
CA ARG A 605 35.84 -9.19 -33.16
C ARG A 605 34.61 -9.98 -32.74
N VAL A 606 34.36 -11.11 -33.43
CA VAL A 606 33.23 -12.00 -33.15
C VAL A 606 33.73 -13.28 -32.49
N THR A 607 33.91 -13.23 -31.16
CA THR A 607 34.46 -14.36 -30.37
C THR A 607 33.36 -15.17 -29.69
N GLY A 608 32.17 -14.60 -29.51
CA GLY A 608 31.12 -15.15 -28.65
C GLY A 608 31.34 -14.90 -27.16
N TYR A 609 32.40 -14.16 -26.78
CA TYR A 609 32.68 -13.75 -25.40
C TYR A 609 32.50 -12.25 -25.22
N PHE A 610 31.75 -11.86 -24.20
CA PHE A 610 31.44 -10.47 -23.87
C PHE A 610 32.58 -9.93 -23.00
N GLY A 611 33.68 -9.54 -23.66
CA GLY A 611 34.84 -8.92 -23.02
C GLY A 611 34.77 -7.39 -23.00
N SER A 612 35.88 -6.76 -22.61
CA SER A 612 35.99 -5.30 -22.50
C SER A 612 35.76 -4.55 -23.82
N LEU A 613 36.09 -5.15 -24.97
CA LEU A 613 35.84 -4.55 -26.28
C LEU A 613 34.35 -4.55 -26.65
N THR A 614 33.65 -5.66 -26.38
CA THR A 614 32.19 -5.76 -26.58
C THR A 614 31.45 -4.82 -25.65
N LEU A 615 31.93 -4.66 -24.42
CA LEU A 615 31.40 -3.69 -23.46
C LEU A 615 31.47 -2.26 -24.00
N LYS A 616 32.65 -1.84 -24.48
CA LYS A 616 32.83 -0.51 -25.08
C LYS A 616 31.94 -0.31 -26.30
N ALA A 617 31.76 -1.35 -27.12
CA ALA A 617 30.87 -1.29 -28.27
C ALA A 617 29.40 -1.14 -27.87
N VAL A 618 28.94 -1.85 -26.83
CA VAL A 618 27.59 -1.70 -26.29
C VAL A 618 27.38 -0.31 -25.69
N GLN A 619 28.38 0.23 -24.99
CA GLN A 619 28.34 1.59 -24.44
C GLN A 619 28.20 2.64 -25.57
N LYS A 620 29.03 2.55 -26.61
CA LYS A 620 28.94 3.43 -27.78
C LYS A 620 27.62 3.27 -28.54
N PHE A 621 27.10 2.04 -28.63
CA PHE A 621 25.79 1.80 -29.23
C PHE A 621 24.69 2.47 -28.41
N GLN A 622 24.73 2.33 -27.09
CA GLN A 622 23.77 2.94 -26.17
C GLN A 622 23.81 4.47 -26.24
N GLU A 623 25.01 5.05 -26.30
CA GLU A 623 25.20 6.50 -26.48
C GLU A 623 24.70 6.96 -27.86
N LYS A 624 25.02 6.23 -28.93
CA LYS A 624 24.63 6.56 -30.30
C LYS A 624 23.11 6.60 -30.49
N TYR A 625 22.38 5.73 -29.81
CA TYR A 625 20.93 5.63 -29.90
C TYR A 625 20.19 6.21 -28.69
N GLY A 626 20.88 6.96 -27.81
CA GLY A 626 20.25 7.64 -26.68
C GLY A 626 19.58 6.72 -25.66
N ILE A 627 20.08 5.48 -25.50
CA ILE A 627 19.45 4.47 -24.63
C ILE A 627 19.84 4.66 -23.16
N VAL A 628 21.13 4.85 -22.88
CA VAL A 628 21.71 5.00 -21.54
C VAL A 628 23.13 5.59 -21.64
N SER A 629 23.51 6.44 -20.70
CA SER A 629 24.79 7.17 -20.64
C SER A 629 25.69 6.72 -19.48
N SER A 630 26.97 7.12 -19.51
CA SER A 630 27.93 6.80 -18.45
C SER A 630 27.46 7.30 -17.08
N GLY A 631 27.38 6.38 -16.10
CA GLY A 631 26.90 6.67 -14.74
C GLY A 631 25.46 6.22 -14.48
N GLU A 632 24.70 5.88 -15.51
CA GLU A 632 23.32 5.40 -15.38
C GLU A 632 23.25 3.87 -15.23
N ALA A 633 22.20 3.40 -14.54
CA ALA A 633 21.99 1.98 -14.31
C ALA A 633 21.75 1.24 -15.64
N GLY A 634 22.58 0.23 -15.93
CA GLY A 634 22.50 -0.56 -17.16
C GLY A 634 23.44 -0.10 -18.29
N TYR A 635 24.24 0.95 -18.07
CA TYR A 635 25.29 1.34 -19.00
C TYR A 635 26.31 0.19 -19.21
N GLY A 636 26.46 -0.23 -20.45
CA GLY A 636 27.27 -1.40 -20.84
C GLY A 636 26.57 -2.76 -20.74
N ASN A 637 25.32 -2.82 -20.25
CA ASN A 637 24.51 -4.04 -20.24
C ASN A 637 23.44 -4.00 -21.32
N VAL A 638 23.22 -5.10 -22.02
CA VAL A 638 22.18 -5.24 -23.04
C VAL A 638 20.83 -5.54 -22.39
N GLY A 639 20.28 -4.52 -21.72
CA GLY A 639 18.97 -4.54 -21.06
C GLY A 639 17.79 -4.48 -22.04
N PRO A 640 16.54 -4.46 -21.53
CA PRO A 640 15.33 -4.49 -22.38
C PRO A 640 15.32 -3.42 -23.49
N LYS A 641 15.60 -2.16 -23.15
CA LYS A 641 15.66 -1.05 -24.13
C LYS A 641 16.76 -1.24 -25.18
N THR A 642 17.94 -1.73 -24.78
CA THR A 642 19.04 -2.00 -25.73
C THR A 642 18.69 -3.16 -26.66
N ARG A 643 18.00 -4.20 -26.17
CA ARG A 643 17.55 -5.32 -27.01
C ARG A 643 16.45 -4.91 -27.98
N GLU A 644 15.51 -4.09 -27.53
CA GLU A 644 14.46 -3.54 -28.38
C GLU A 644 15.06 -2.81 -29.58
N LYS A 645 16.02 -1.89 -29.34
CA LYS A 645 16.69 -1.18 -30.44
C LYS A 645 17.53 -2.09 -31.32
N LEU A 646 18.23 -3.09 -30.76
CA LEU A 646 18.96 -4.08 -31.56
C LEU A 646 18.03 -4.93 -32.43
N ASN A 647 16.87 -5.32 -31.92
CA ASN A 647 15.86 -6.07 -32.67
C ASN A 647 15.19 -5.20 -33.74
N GLU A 648 14.99 -3.91 -33.49
CA GLU A 648 14.50 -2.95 -34.48
C GLU A 648 15.47 -2.83 -35.67
N LEU A 649 16.77 -2.75 -35.39
CA LEU A 649 17.79 -2.51 -36.42
C LEU A 649 18.26 -3.79 -37.13
N TYR A 650 18.34 -4.91 -36.41
CA TYR A 650 18.99 -6.14 -36.87
C TYR A 650 18.08 -7.37 -36.79
N GLY A 651 16.83 -7.20 -36.37
CA GLY A 651 15.83 -8.26 -36.26
C GLY A 651 15.43 -8.87 -37.59
N GLY A 652 14.96 -10.12 -37.53
CA GLY A 652 14.17 -10.71 -38.60
C GLY A 652 12.73 -10.25 -38.45
N LYS A 653 12.15 -9.70 -39.51
CA LYS A 653 10.72 -9.36 -39.56
C LYS A 653 9.86 -10.62 -39.48
#